data_AF-A0A6J4K295-F1
#
_entry.id   AF-A0A6J4K295-F1
#
_cell.length_a   1.000
_cell.length_b   1.000
_cell.length_c   1.000
_cell.angle_alpha   90.00
_cell.angle_beta   90.00
_cell.angle_gamma   90.00
#
_symmetry.space_group_name_H-M   'P 1'
#
loop_
_entity.id
_entity.type
_entity.pdbx_description
1 polymer ?
#
loop_
_entity_poly.entity_id
_entity_poly.type
_entity_poly.pdbx_seq_one_letter_code
_entity_poly.pdbx_strand_id
1 'polypeptide(L)'
;MGGRSRRRRPPGAVGPATKGAARPKPTGPALSRRWIGVLLLLAATFAGLRGLHLLAEPAQSSALLTERVVVVGVTGRSALTPVDREVLGAHLDDAQVGAVNVRPRYVGDCAAAGWTTLGAGRRAAVGGLCQPRVVDGRLAEWDARLAAAAARRGDARLGTLAASVSGCVAAVGPGAALAAARPDGTLAGYGTVEQLLDGELPTACPTTLVDAGERSDEVIRRLAEQPDLTLVVTGVGPAAGSDDPALQVFYRLGTTFPGWVTSASTRRDGIVTLTDLTRTLIDHDRPDGAAEPAAVDGSPLAVQPATLTLPLVEDHLAAVAALSSEVVAGYLGLGVVGTSLFLLGLVQTLRRRWAVPRLILVFGGVLGAAMMLTGSVPWAGSGAPVLMLGVALAVWSVLLTVATLTLARRLDVPAAVVGAALTVAAFTVDAALGGPMQAGSMLNSRPVFGLRWYGFGNVTFAVYAAAALLLAGYLAHRFLAAGHRRAAVVAVAVVGFGVVVCQGWPTMGTDFGGVVALTPAVAWLLLAVAGVRLTWPRLLAVGGSAVVAIAAISLLDWARGPDRRSHLGGFVQRILDGDAGDVVSRKAVASAETIASGLGAGAIVVGGLLWLLMLRCALPVLRPRFRTLPAVLQATLATAVLGTVLNDGGISVWITATAMVAITVGWFCLDHAVEQGWPRPAPGRELWTWLGPRVRRR
;
A
#
# COMPACT_ATOMS: atom_id res chain seq x y z
N MET A 1 50.85 22.15 63.96
CA MET A 1 50.03 23.21 64.61
C MET A 1 50.83 24.51 64.49
N GLY A 2 50.34 25.68 64.08
CA GLY A 2 49.05 26.19 63.63
C GLY A 2 49.33 27.48 62.83
N GLY A 3 48.40 27.86 61.95
CA GLY A 3 48.63 28.91 60.95
C GLY A 3 48.37 30.35 61.40
N ARG A 4 48.56 31.29 60.47
CA ARG A 4 47.75 32.51 60.33
C ARG A 4 47.88 33.11 58.92
N SER A 5 46.71 33.38 58.33
CA SER A 5 46.40 34.19 57.14
C SER A 5 46.90 35.64 57.30
N ARG A 6 46.97 36.58 56.33
CA ARG A 6 46.26 36.87 55.06
C ARG A 6 46.90 38.18 54.55
N ARG A 7 47.03 38.42 53.24
CA ARG A 7 46.80 39.77 52.63
C ARG A 7 46.58 39.64 51.13
N ARG A 8 45.48 40.22 50.66
CA ARG A 8 44.95 40.27 49.28
C ARG A 8 45.55 41.47 48.52
N ARG A 9 45.71 41.34 47.19
CA ARG A 9 45.67 42.45 46.21
C ARG A 9 44.97 41.98 44.92
N PRO A 10 44.09 42.77 44.28
CA PRO A 10 43.43 42.45 43.01
C PRO A 10 43.92 43.41 41.88
N PRO A 11 43.30 43.50 40.68
CA PRO A 11 43.95 43.11 39.42
C PRO A 11 44.13 44.28 38.41
N GLY A 12 45.03 44.13 37.44
CA GLY A 12 45.12 45.08 36.32
C GLY A 12 46.31 44.83 35.41
N ALA A 13 46.11 44.06 34.34
CA ALA A 13 46.99 44.07 33.18
C ALA A 13 46.16 43.76 31.93
N VAL A 14 45.88 44.79 31.15
CA VAL A 14 45.29 44.72 29.80
C VAL A 14 46.39 45.06 28.80
N GLY A 15 46.60 44.17 27.83
CA GLY A 15 47.25 44.44 26.54
C GLY A 15 48.28 43.37 26.11
N PRO A 16 48.49 43.11 24.80
CA PRO A 16 47.76 43.56 23.61
C PRO A 16 47.14 42.40 22.79
N ALA A 17 46.12 42.75 22.01
CA ALA A 17 45.42 41.88 21.07
C ALA A 17 46.33 41.37 19.96
N THR A 18 46.45 40.05 19.84
CA THR A 18 47.04 39.39 18.68
C THR A 18 46.04 39.32 17.52
N LYS A 19 46.42 40.04 16.47
CA LYS A 19 46.00 39.99 15.07
C LYS A 19 45.13 38.79 14.67
N GLY A 20 43.89 39.13 14.30
CA GLY A 20 43.10 38.59 13.18
C GLY A 20 43.45 37.21 12.64
N ALA A 21 42.83 36.17 13.20
CA ALA A 21 42.54 34.96 12.45
C ALA A 21 41.52 35.33 11.35
N ALA A 22 41.97 35.33 10.10
CA ALA A 22 41.11 35.55 8.94
C ALA A 22 39.95 34.54 8.99
N ARG A 23 38.72 35.04 9.11
CA ARG A 23 37.51 34.24 8.85
C ARG A 23 37.63 33.70 7.43
N PRO A 24 37.54 32.38 7.19
CA PRO A 24 37.54 31.88 5.83
C PRO A 24 36.35 32.48 5.08
N LYS A 25 36.65 33.21 3.99
CA LYS A 25 35.65 33.76 3.07
C LYS A 25 34.81 32.59 2.51
N PRO A 26 33.48 32.73 2.40
CA PRO A 26 32.65 31.71 1.77
C PRO A 26 32.84 31.81 0.24
N THR A 27 33.71 30.99 -0.33
CA THR A 27 33.99 31.00 -1.77
C THR A 27 33.20 29.93 -2.52
N GLY A 28 32.31 30.36 -3.42
CA GLY A 28 31.94 29.63 -4.63
C GLY A 28 30.88 28.52 -4.54
N PRO A 29 30.21 28.18 -5.66
CA PRO A 29 28.92 27.48 -5.66
C PRO A 29 29.02 26.03 -5.18
N ALA A 30 28.01 25.64 -4.43
CA ALA A 30 27.97 24.53 -3.50
C ALA A 30 27.74 23.14 -4.13
N LEU A 31 27.88 22.95 -5.44
CA LEU A 31 27.86 21.66 -6.13
C LEU A 31 28.80 21.78 -7.33
N SER A 32 29.77 20.88 -7.47
CA SER A 32 30.63 20.89 -8.66
C SER A 32 29.75 20.71 -9.91
N ARG A 33 30.16 21.25 -11.07
CA ARG A 33 29.41 21.10 -12.34
C ARG A 33 29.02 19.65 -12.64
N ARG A 34 29.84 18.69 -12.19
CA ARG A 34 29.56 17.25 -12.30
C ARG A 34 28.31 16.83 -11.53
N TRP A 35 28.12 17.32 -10.30
CA TRP A 35 26.93 17.01 -9.51
C TRP A 35 25.66 17.62 -10.08
N ILE A 36 25.75 18.85 -10.59
CA ILE A 36 24.62 19.46 -11.31
C ILE A 36 24.26 18.61 -12.52
N GLY A 37 25.25 18.16 -13.29
CA GLY A 37 25.03 17.23 -14.42
C GLY A 37 24.34 15.93 -14.02
N VAL A 38 24.76 15.30 -12.91
CA VAL A 38 24.10 14.07 -12.39
C VAL A 38 22.65 14.34 -11.98
N LEU A 39 22.39 15.44 -11.28
CA LEU A 39 21.03 15.80 -10.87
C LEU A 39 20.13 16.09 -12.07
N LEU A 40 20.64 16.81 -13.07
CA LEU A 40 19.93 17.07 -14.32
C LEU A 40 19.65 15.77 -15.09
N LEU A 41 20.61 14.86 -15.14
CA LEU A 41 20.41 13.55 -15.76
C LEU A 41 19.33 12.75 -15.04
N LEU A 42 19.36 12.67 -13.71
CA LEU A 42 18.33 11.96 -12.94
C LEU A 42 16.95 12.59 -13.12
N ALA A 43 16.87 13.92 -13.14
CA ALA A 43 15.61 14.64 -13.39
C ALA A 43 15.09 14.39 -14.83
N ALA A 44 15.98 14.40 -15.83
CA ALA A 44 15.63 14.10 -17.21
C ALA A 44 15.18 12.64 -17.38
N THR A 45 15.86 11.68 -16.74
CA THR A 45 15.44 10.27 -16.73
C THR A 45 14.07 10.12 -16.08
N PHE A 46 13.85 10.75 -14.92
CA PHE A 46 12.54 10.71 -14.26
C PHE A 46 11.44 11.32 -15.14
N ALA A 47 11.69 12.48 -15.76
CA ALA A 47 10.76 13.12 -16.68
C ALA A 47 10.50 12.25 -17.93
N GLY A 48 11.52 11.58 -18.47
CA GLY A 48 11.38 10.64 -19.57
C GLY A 48 10.50 9.44 -19.22
N LEU A 49 10.70 8.84 -18.03
CA LEU A 49 9.85 7.77 -17.51
C LEU A 49 8.40 8.25 -17.30
N ARG A 50 8.21 9.49 -16.83
CA ARG A 50 6.88 10.11 -16.76
C ARG A 50 6.26 10.32 -18.13
N GLY A 51 7.06 10.73 -19.11
CA GLY A 51 6.64 10.83 -20.50
C GLY A 51 6.13 9.49 -21.03
N LEU A 52 6.87 8.40 -20.80
CA LEU A 52 6.44 7.04 -21.18
C LEU A 52 5.11 6.63 -20.54
N HIS A 53 4.91 6.91 -19.25
CA HIS A 53 3.65 6.63 -18.58
C HIS A 53 2.47 7.39 -19.21
N LEU A 54 2.69 8.63 -19.65
CA LEU A 54 1.66 9.46 -20.29
C LEU A 54 1.31 9.02 -21.72
N LEU A 55 2.09 8.11 -22.32
CA LEU A 55 1.78 7.51 -23.62
C LEU A 55 0.78 6.34 -23.51
N ALA A 56 0.50 5.84 -22.30
CA ALA A 56 -0.48 4.77 -22.10
C ALA A 56 -1.88 5.26 -22.46
N GLU A 57 -2.60 4.47 -23.26
CA GLU A 57 -3.98 4.79 -23.62
C GLU A 57 -4.88 4.70 -22.39
N PRO A 58 -5.73 5.72 -22.14
CA PRO A 58 -6.67 5.67 -21.04
C PRO A 58 -7.78 4.66 -21.33
N ALA A 59 -8.28 4.02 -20.28
CA ALA A 59 -9.47 3.18 -20.36
C ALA A 59 -10.66 4.01 -20.88
N GLN A 60 -11.48 3.39 -21.71
CA GLN A 60 -12.68 3.99 -22.29
C GLN A 60 -13.86 3.83 -21.32
N SER A 61 -14.74 4.83 -21.25
CA SER A 61 -15.96 4.73 -20.45
C SER A 61 -16.85 3.60 -20.97
N SER A 62 -17.34 2.74 -20.08
CA SER A 62 -18.26 1.66 -20.44
C SER A 62 -19.71 2.02 -20.12
N ALA A 63 -20.36 2.77 -21.02
CA ALA A 63 -21.75 3.17 -20.82
C ALA A 63 -22.71 1.97 -20.93
N LEU A 64 -23.78 1.99 -20.13
CA LEU A 64 -24.94 1.10 -20.26
C LEU A 64 -25.92 1.78 -21.23
N LEU A 65 -26.02 1.27 -22.46
CA LEU A 65 -26.76 1.91 -23.57
C LEU A 65 -28.18 1.34 -23.76
N THR A 66 -28.46 0.17 -23.20
CA THR A 66 -29.78 -0.46 -23.25
C THR A 66 -30.66 0.12 -22.15
N GLU A 67 -31.96 0.25 -22.39
CA GLU A 67 -32.92 0.70 -21.36
C GLU A 67 -33.09 -0.33 -20.22
N ARG A 68 -32.66 -1.58 -20.46
CA ARG A 68 -32.82 -2.71 -19.55
C ARG A 68 -31.49 -3.37 -19.23
N VAL A 69 -31.16 -3.39 -17.94
CA VAL A 69 -29.96 -4.04 -17.41
C VAL A 69 -30.37 -5.15 -16.46
N VAL A 70 -29.87 -6.37 -16.71
CA VAL A 70 -30.10 -7.52 -15.84
C VAL A 70 -28.78 -7.97 -15.24
N VAL A 71 -28.69 -7.97 -13.91
CA VAL A 71 -27.52 -8.40 -13.16
C VAL A 71 -27.79 -9.75 -12.52
N VAL A 72 -27.11 -10.79 -13.00
CA VAL A 72 -27.15 -12.13 -12.41
C VAL A 72 -26.00 -12.28 -11.43
N GLY A 73 -26.34 -12.38 -10.14
CA GLY A 73 -25.39 -12.68 -9.08
C GLY A 73 -25.18 -14.19 -8.94
N VAL A 74 -23.91 -14.60 -8.87
CA VAL A 74 -23.51 -16.00 -8.71
C VAL A 74 -22.59 -16.19 -7.50
N THR A 75 -22.59 -17.37 -6.90
CA THR A 75 -21.75 -17.70 -5.74
C THR A 75 -20.77 -18.81 -6.08
N GLY A 76 -19.55 -18.74 -5.55
CA GLY A 76 -18.54 -19.80 -5.73
C GLY A 76 -18.06 -20.05 -7.16
N ARG A 77 -18.21 -19.06 -8.05
CA ARG A 77 -17.81 -19.08 -9.45
C ARG A 77 -16.48 -18.33 -9.63
N SER A 78 -15.39 -18.91 -9.15
CA SER A 78 -14.03 -18.35 -9.24
C SER A 78 -13.34 -18.61 -10.59
N ALA A 79 -13.91 -19.47 -11.42
CA ALA A 79 -13.49 -19.79 -12.78
C ALA A 79 -14.71 -19.95 -13.69
N LEU A 80 -14.49 -19.93 -15.02
CA LEU A 80 -15.56 -20.13 -16.00
C LEU A 80 -16.14 -21.55 -15.90
N THR A 81 -17.46 -21.66 -15.81
CA THR A 81 -18.20 -22.92 -15.93
C THR A 81 -18.33 -23.33 -17.41
N PRO A 82 -18.79 -24.55 -17.73
CA PRO A 82 -19.10 -24.91 -19.12
C PRO A 82 -20.08 -23.94 -19.79
N VAL A 83 -21.07 -23.44 -19.05
CA VAL A 83 -22.06 -22.48 -19.56
C VAL A 83 -21.43 -21.10 -19.78
N ASP A 84 -20.53 -20.66 -18.90
CA ASP A 84 -19.80 -19.41 -19.16
C ASP A 84 -18.99 -19.48 -20.45
N ARG A 85 -18.33 -20.62 -20.71
CA ARG A 85 -17.55 -20.80 -21.94
C ARG A 85 -18.43 -20.76 -23.19
N GLU A 86 -19.58 -21.42 -23.13
CA GLU A 86 -20.59 -21.43 -24.19
C GLU A 86 -21.07 -20.00 -24.49
N VAL A 87 -21.55 -19.31 -23.46
CA VAL A 87 -22.12 -17.96 -23.58
C VAL A 87 -21.05 -16.93 -23.95
N LEU A 88 -19.93 -16.86 -23.22
CA LEU A 88 -18.86 -15.91 -23.55
C LEU A 88 -18.26 -16.19 -24.92
N GLY A 89 -18.12 -17.46 -25.31
CA GLY A 89 -17.62 -17.86 -26.62
C GLY A 89 -18.44 -17.30 -27.78
N ALA A 90 -19.76 -17.19 -27.60
CA ALA A 90 -20.67 -16.59 -28.59
C ALA A 90 -20.62 -15.05 -28.60
N HIS A 91 -20.07 -14.43 -27.56
CA HIS A 91 -20.11 -12.97 -27.33
C HIS A 91 -18.72 -12.32 -27.21
N LEU A 92 -17.64 -12.97 -27.68
CA LEU A 92 -16.28 -12.43 -27.52
C LEU A 92 -16.06 -11.06 -28.19
N ASP A 93 -16.87 -10.72 -29.20
CA ASP A 93 -16.79 -9.45 -29.93
C ASP A 93 -17.54 -8.30 -29.23
N ASP A 94 -18.43 -8.60 -28.28
CA ASP A 94 -19.24 -7.63 -27.55
C ASP A 94 -19.20 -7.83 -26.01
N ALA A 95 -18.28 -8.66 -25.51
CA ALA A 95 -18.11 -8.96 -24.10
C ALA A 95 -17.04 -8.10 -23.42
N GLN A 96 -17.34 -7.70 -22.18
CA GLN A 96 -16.38 -7.04 -21.29
C GLN A 96 -16.17 -7.93 -20.07
N VAL A 97 -14.94 -8.33 -19.79
CA VAL A 97 -14.65 -9.47 -18.88
C VAL A 97 -13.62 -9.10 -17.83
N GLY A 98 -13.70 -9.74 -16.67
CA GLY A 98 -12.69 -9.66 -15.61
C GLY A 98 -13.05 -10.49 -14.39
N ALA A 99 -12.43 -10.17 -13.28
CA ALA A 99 -12.68 -10.73 -11.96
C ALA A 99 -13.24 -9.65 -11.03
N VAL A 100 -14.20 -10.02 -10.20
CA VAL A 100 -14.79 -9.15 -9.18
C VAL A 100 -14.32 -9.55 -7.78
N ASN A 101 -13.88 -8.54 -7.02
CA ASN A 101 -13.62 -8.70 -5.60
C ASN A 101 -14.94 -8.65 -4.82
N VAL A 102 -15.29 -9.78 -4.22
CA VAL A 102 -16.50 -9.97 -3.41
C VAL A 102 -16.23 -9.89 -1.92
N ARG A 103 -15.07 -9.35 -1.52
CA ARG A 103 -14.63 -9.39 -0.14
C ARG A 103 -15.67 -8.71 0.78
N PRO A 104 -16.25 -9.44 1.75
CA PRO A 104 -17.12 -8.86 2.75
C PRO A 104 -16.34 -7.98 3.73
N ARG A 105 -17.05 -7.19 4.54
CA ARG A 105 -16.42 -6.34 5.55
C ARG A 105 -15.59 -7.16 6.55
N TYR A 106 -16.05 -8.36 6.91
CA TYR A 106 -15.37 -9.30 7.81
C TYR A 106 -15.19 -10.67 7.14
N VAL A 107 -14.03 -11.30 7.36
CA VAL A 107 -13.74 -12.64 6.84
C VAL A 107 -14.72 -13.65 7.44
N GLY A 108 -15.23 -14.59 6.63
CA GLY A 108 -16.20 -15.61 7.04
C GLY A 108 -17.67 -15.19 6.91
N ASP A 109 -17.96 -14.03 6.32
CA ASP A 109 -19.33 -13.64 5.96
C ASP A 109 -19.77 -14.37 4.68
N CYS A 110 -21.05 -14.74 4.64
CA CYS A 110 -21.71 -15.41 3.52
C CYS A 110 -22.05 -14.47 2.35
N ALA A 111 -22.51 -15.05 1.23
CA ALA A 111 -22.90 -14.30 0.01
C ALA A 111 -23.94 -13.18 0.23
N ALA A 112 -24.77 -13.27 1.27
CA ALA A 112 -25.66 -12.19 1.67
C ALA A 112 -24.90 -10.86 1.91
N ALA A 113 -23.66 -10.91 2.38
CA ALA A 113 -22.82 -9.73 2.56
C ALA A 113 -22.41 -9.07 1.24
N GLY A 114 -22.18 -9.84 0.18
CA GLY A 114 -21.89 -9.28 -1.13
C GLY A 114 -23.12 -8.67 -1.77
N TRP A 115 -24.29 -9.30 -1.67
CA TRP A 115 -25.56 -8.67 -2.08
C TRP A 115 -25.84 -7.38 -1.30
N THR A 116 -25.66 -7.41 0.01
CA THR A 116 -25.83 -6.21 0.86
C THR A 116 -24.82 -5.12 0.49
N THR A 117 -23.58 -5.50 0.14
CA THR A 117 -22.54 -4.58 -0.34
C THR A 117 -22.92 -3.96 -1.69
N LEU A 118 -23.46 -4.75 -2.62
CA LEU A 118 -23.94 -4.27 -3.91
C LEU A 118 -25.08 -3.26 -3.75
N GLY A 119 -26.04 -3.51 -2.86
CA GLY A 119 -27.13 -2.56 -2.59
C GLY A 119 -26.71 -1.31 -1.81
N ALA A 120 -25.73 -1.43 -0.91
CA ALA A 120 -25.26 -0.32 -0.09
C ALA A 120 -24.21 0.55 -0.78
N GLY A 121 -23.53 0.03 -1.82
CA GLY A 121 -22.40 0.69 -2.48
C GLY A 121 -21.17 0.88 -1.58
N ARG A 122 -21.13 0.17 -0.46
CA ARG A 122 -20.01 0.10 0.50
C ARG A 122 -19.98 -1.28 1.12
N ARG A 123 -18.80 -1.74 1.53
CA ARG A 123 -18.65 -3.04 2.19
C ARG A 123 -19.53 -3.12 3.45
N ALA A 124 -20.52 -3.99 3.40
CA ALA A 124 -21.49 -4.21 4.46
C ALA A 124 -21.23 -5.53 5.20
N ALA A 125 -21.61 -5.57 6.48
CA ALA A 125 -21.64 -6.79 7.27
C ALA A 125 -23.10 -7.24 7.43
N VAL A 126 -23.32 -8.54 7.61
CA VAL A 126 -24.67 -9.12 7.77
C VAL A 126 -24.90 -9.77 9.13
N GLY A 127 -23.88 -9.80 10.00
CA GLY A 127 -24.04 -10.27 11.38
C GLY A 127 -24.55 -11.72 11.51
N GLY A 128 -24.23 -12.57 10.53
CA GLY A 128 -24.73 -13.96 10.47
C GLY A 128 -26.10 -14.14 9.78
N LEU A 129 -26.76 -13.06 9.35
CA LEU A 129 -28.07 -13.11 8.68
C LEU A 129 -27.94 -13.54 7.20
N CYS A 130 -27.54 -14.80 6.99
CA CYS A 130 -27.16 -15.35 5.70
C CYS A 130 -28.32 -15.77 4.79
N GLN A 131 -29.51 -15.97 5.34
CA GLN A 131 -30.68 -16.41 4.59
C GLN A 131 -31.70 -15.26 4.50
N PRO A 132 -31.66 -14.44 3.44
CA PRO A 132 -32.69 -13.44 3.22
C PRO A 132 -34.05 -14.09 2.97
N ARG A 133 -35.11 -13.46 3.49
CA ARG A 133 -36.50 -13.86 3.26
C ARG A 133 -37.32 -12.62 2.93
N VAL A 134 -38.22 -12.76 1.97
CA VAL A 134 -39.17 -11.71 1.57
C VAL A 134 -40.55 -12.12 2.04
N VAL A 135 -41.24 -11.23 2.74
CA VAL A 135 -42.60 -11.39 3.25
C VAL A 135 -43.38 -10.16 2.84
N ASP A 136 -44.48 -10.34 2.12
CA ASP A 136 -45.37 -9.25 1.66
C ASP A 136 -44.63 -8.10 0.96
N GLY A 137 -43.69 -8.43 0.06
CA GLY A 137 -42.92 -7.44 -0.71
C GLY A 137 -41.84 -6.69 0.09
N ARG A 138 -41.52 -7.15 1.30
CA ARG A 138 -40.54 -6.54 2.22
C ARG A 138 -39.53 -7.58 2.70
N LEU A 139 -38.28 -7.16 2.91
CA LEU A 139 -37.29 -8.01 3.57
C LEU A 139 -37.62 -8.21 5.05
N ALA A 140 -37.64 -9.47 5.47
CA ALA A 140 -37.71 -9.82 6.88
C ALA A 140 -36.46 -9.34 7.63
N GLU A 141 -36.62 -9.07 8.92
CA GLU A 141 -35.53 -8.71 9.85
C GLU A 141 -34.73 -7.45 9.41
N TRP A 142 -35.38 -6.52 8.71
CA TRP A 142 -34.70 -5.32 8.19
C TRP A 142 -33.96 -4.51 9.27
N ASP A 143 -34.57 -4.32 10.44
CA ASP A 143 -33.94 -3.59 11.55
C ASP A 143 -32.68 -4.30 12.07
N ALA A 144 -32.69 -5.64 12.12
CA ALA A 144 -31.52 -6.43 12.50
C ALA A 144 -30.41 -6.32 11.45
N ARG A 145 -30.77 -6.24 10.16
CA ARG A 145 -29.82 -6.01 9.06
C ARG A 145 -29.22 -4.61 9.12
N LEU A 146 -30.01 -3.58 9.41
CA LEU A 146 -29.51 -2.22 9.65
C LEU A 146 -28.55 -2.20 10.85
N ALA A 147 -28.89 -2.87 11.95
CA ALA A 147 -28.02 -2.97 13.11
C ALA A 147 -26.72 -3.71 12.79
N ALA A 148 -26.76 -4.80 12.02
CA ALA A 148 -25.58 -5.54 11.58
C ALA A 148 -24.69 -4.70 10.65
N ALA A 149 -25.28 -3.95 9.73
CA ALA A 149 -24.56 -3.06 8.82
C ALA A 149 -23.89 -1.90 9.56
N ALA A 150 -24.47 -1.41 10.67
CA ALA A 150 -23.93 -0.37 11.54
C ALA A 150 -22.96 -0.89 12.62
N ALA A 151 -22.99 -2.20 12.91
CA ALA A 151 -22.16 -2.81 13.95
C ALA A 151 -20.66 -2.58 13.71
N ARG A 152 -19.88 -2.50 14.80
CA ARG A 152 -18.42 -2.29 14.76
C ARG A 152 -18.03 -1.08 13.89
N ARG A 153 -18.75 0.03 14.08
CA ARG A 153 -18.61 1.31 13.35
C ARG A 153 -18.83 1.14 11.85
N GLY A 154 -19.88 0.41 11.51
CA GLY A 154 -20.41 0.28 10.17
C GLY A 154 -20.89 1.61 9.57
N ASP A 155 -20.60 1.83 8.30
CA ASP A 155 -20.97 3.06 7.56
C ASP A 155 -21.65 2.75 6.22
N ALA A 156 -21.99 1.48 6.00
CA ALA A 156 -22.80 1.06 4.87
C ALA A 156 -24.26 1.46 5.12
N ARG A 157 -24.86 2.20 4.20
CA ARG A 157 -26.28 2.58 4.25
C ARG A 157 -27.06 1.63 3.35
N LEU A 158 -27.91 0.80 3.94
CA LEU A 158 -28.69 -0.17 3.16
C LEU A 158 -29.73 0.54 2.30
N GLY A 159 -29.98 -0.01 1.11
CA GLY A 159 -30.90 0.54 0.11
C GLY A 159 -30.40 1.78 -0.64
N THR A 160 -29.10 2.06 -0.59
CA THR A 160 -28.47 3.18 -1.30
C THR A 160 -28.67 3.09 -2.81
N LEU A 161 -28.51 1.92 -3.41
CA LEU A 161 -28.71 1.69 -4.84
C LEU A 161 -30.13 2.06 -5.27
N ALA A 162 -31.14 1.45 -4.64
CA ALA A 162 -32.54 1.68 -4.97
C ALA A 162 -32.99 3.13 -4.71
N ALA A 163 -32.37 3.83 -3.76
CA ALA A 163 -32.67 5.24 -3.47
C ALA A 163 -31.97 6.24 -4.42
N SER A 164 -30.96 5.79 -5.17
CA SER A 164 -30.12 6.67 -6.00
C SER A 164 -30.40 6.58 -7.50
N VAL A 165 -31.21 5.61 -7.93
CA VAL A 165 -31.68 5.47 -9.33
C VAL A 165 -32.97 6.25 -9.55
N SER A 166 -33.25 6.66 -10.79
CA SER A 166 -34.44 7.44 -11.14
C SER A 166 -35.70 6.59 -11.29
N GLY A 167 -35.55 5.39 -11.84
CA GLY A 167 -36.62 4.43 -12.00
C GLY A 167 -36.76 3.56 -10.76
N CYS A 168 -36.61 2.26 -10.95
CA CYS A 168 -36.68 1.30 -9.87
C CYS A 168 -35.70 0.15 -10.08
N VAL A 169 -35.46 -0.60 -9.00
CA VAL A 169 -34.67 -1.83 -9.02
C VAL A 169 -35.58 -2.99 -8.65
N ALA A 170 -35.78 -3.92 -9.58
CA ALA A 170 -36.50 -5.16 -9.32
C ALA A 170 -35.55 -6.24 -8.81
N ALA A 171 -36.09 -7.18 -8.03
CA ALA A 171 -35.36 -8.35 -7.56
C ALA A 171 -36.03 -9.65 -8.02
N VAL A 172 -35.21 -10.61 -8.43
CA VAL A 172 -35.61 -12.00 -8.63
C VAL A 172 -34.78 -12.86 -7.69
N GLY A 173 -35.43 -13.53 -6.74
CA GLY A 173 -34.77 -14.34 -5.72
C GLY A 173 -34.29 -13.55 -4.48
N PRO A 174 -34.03 -14.27 -3.38
CA PRO A 174 -33.94 -13.68 -2.06
C PRO A 174 -32.65 -12.88 -1.82
N GLY A 175 -31.50 -13.27 -2.40
CA GLY A 175 -30.26 -12.50 -2.33
C GLY A 175 -30.37 -11.16 -3.07
N ALA A 176 -30.96 -11.15 -4.27
CA ALA A 176 -31.18 -9.95 -5.05
C ALA A 176 -32.07 -8.94 -4.31
N ALA A 177 -33.03 -9.42 -3.53
CA ALA A 177 -33.86 -8.56 -2.68
C ALA A 177 -33.03 -7.74 -1.69
N LEU A 178 -31.93 -8.27 -1.14
CA LEU A 178 -31.02 -7.51 -0.26
C LEU A 178 -30.42 -6.29 -0.95
N ALA A 179 -30.09 -6.41 -2.24
CA ALA A 179 -29.49 -5.34 -3.01
C ALA A 179 -30.51 -4.35 -3.57
N ALA A 180 -31.72 -4.84 -3.93
CA ALA A 180 -32.78 -4.04 -4.52
C ALA A 180 -33.69 -3.33 -3.49
N ALA A 181 -33.60 -3.69 -2.21
CA ALA A 181 -34.43 -3.10 -1.17
C ALA A 181 -34.22 -1.58 -1.06
N ARG A 182 -35.32 -0.86 -0.85
CA ARG A 182 -35.30 0.57 -0.50
C ARG A 182 -34.77 0.78 0.92
N PRO A 183 -34.44 2.02 1.33
CA PRO A 183 -33.95 2.28 2.69
C PRO A 183 -34.90 1.83 3.80
N ASP A 184 -36.20 1.79 3.50
CA ASP A 184 -37.20 1.29 4.43
C ASP A 184 -37.27 -0.24 4.49
N GLY A 185 -36.70 -0.99 3.53
CA GLY A 185 -36.72 -2.46 3.43
C GLY A 185 -37.77 -3.01 2.46
N THR A 186 -38.55 -2.15 1.80
CA THR A 186 -39.54 -2.55 0.77
C THR A 186 -38.89 -2.77 -0.59
N LEU A 187 -39.53 -3.60 -1.44
CA LEU A 187 -39.08 -3.87 -2.80
C LEU A 187 -39.96 -3.17 -3.82
N ALA A 188 -39.38 -2.74 -4.95
CA ALA A 188 -40.16 -2.16 -6.05
C ALA A 188 -40.89 -3.22 -6.88
N GLY A 189 -40.22 -4.35 -7.09
CA GLY A 189 -40.76 -5.54 -7.72
C GLY A 189 -40.00 -6.75 -7.22
N TYR A 190 -40.70 -7.86 -7.00
CA TYR A 190 -40.11 -9.11 -6.55
C TYR A 190 -40.72 -10.28 -7.34
N GLY A 191 -39.86 -11.17 -7.82
CA GLY A 191 -40.26 -12.44 -8.45
C GLY A 191 -39.36 -13.59 -8.01
N THR A 192 -39.74 -14.82 -8.37
CA THR A 192 -38.92 -16.01 -8.15
C THR A 192 -38.16 -16.40 -9.41
N VAL A 193 -37.12 -17.23 -9.24
CA VAL A 193 -36.31 -17.73 -10.37
C VAL A 193 -37.16 -18.60 -11.31
N GLU A 194 -38.14 -19.33 -10.76
CA GLU A 194 -39.10 -20.12 -11.53
C GLU A 194 -39.93 -19.22 -12.46
N GLN A 195 -40.51 -18.16 -11.92
CA GLN A 195 -41.30 -17.18 -12.70
C GLN A 195 -40.46 -16.57 -13.83
N LEU A 196 -39.21 -16.21 -13.54
CA LEU A 196 -38.27 -15.70 -14.56
C LEU A 196 -38.06 -16.69 -15.71
N LEU A 197 -37.90 -17.99 -15.39
CA LEU A 197 -37.66 -19.04 -16.37
C LEU A 197 -38.92 -19.45 -17.13
N ASP A 198 -40.10 -19.24 -16.54
CA ASP A 198 -41.39 -19.42 -17.21
C ASP A 198 -41.76 -18.23 -18.13
N GLY A 199 -40.97 -17.15 -18.10
CA GLY A 199 -41.15 -15.97 -18.95
C GLY A 199 -41.86 -14.79 -18.30
N GLU A 200 -42.22 -14.92 -17.02
CA GLU A 200 -42.76 -13.84 -16.20
C GLU A 200 -41.61 -13.01 -15.61
N LEU A 201 -41.00 -12.17 -16.43
CA LEU A 201 -40.06 -11.16 -15.94
C LEU A 201 -40.86 -10.01 -15.29
N PRO A 202 -40.70 -9.72 -13.98
CA PRO A 202 -41.33 -8.56 -13.34
C PRO A 202 -40.66 -7.28 -13.86
N THR A 203 -40.98 -6.86 -15.09
CA THR A 203 -40.18 -5.87 -15.84
C THR A 203 -40.92 -4.58 -16.09
N ALA A 204 -41.11 -3.84 -15.01
CA ALA A 204 -41.34 -2.40 -15.07
C ALA A 204 -40.08 -1.57 -14.72
N CYS A 205 -39.02 -2.22 -14.22
CA CYS A 205 -37.81 -1.53 -13.75
C CYS A 205 -36.68 -1.56 -14.79
N PRO A 206 -35.94 -0.45 -14.99
CA PRO A 206 -34.76 -0.41 -15.85
C PRO A 206 -33.66 -1.38 -15.41
N THR A 207 -33.51 -1.59 -14.09
CA THR A 207 -32.55 -2.54 -13.52
C THR A 207 -33.25 -3.70 -12.82
N THR A 208 -32.84 -4.93 -13.15
CA THR A 208 -33.28 -6.15 -12.46
C THR A 208 -32.08 -6.90 -11.91
N LEU A 209 -32.10 -7.19 -10.61
CA LEU A 209 -31.10 -8.02 -9.95
C LEU A 209 -31.64 -9.44 -9.80
N VAL A 210 -30.83 -10.45 -10.10
CA VAL A 210 -31.23 -11.86 -10.10
C VAL A 210 -30.27 -12.66 -9.23
N ASP A 211 -30.78 -13.23 -8.15
CA ASP A 211 -30.13 -14.26 -7.35
C ASP A 211 -30.60 -15.61 -7.85
N ALA A 212 -29.89 -16.13 -8.86
CA ALA A 212 -30.29 -17.34 -9.57
C ALA A 212 -30.01 -18.64 -8.79
N GLY A 213 -29.21 -18.57 -7.73
CA GLY A 213 -28.82 -19.73 -6.92
C GLY A 213 -28.26 -20.87 -7.77
N GLU A 214 -28.68 -22.09 -7.47
CA GLU A 214 -28.27 -23.32 -8.18
C GLU A 214 -28.66 -23.32 -9.67
N ARG A 215 -29.67 -22.52 -10.06
CA ARG A 215 -30.16 -22.42 -11.46
C ARG A 215 -29.46 -21.31 -12.26
N SER A 216 -28.33 -20.80 -11.76
CA SER A 216 -27.58 -19.72 -12.41
C SER A 216 -27.26 -19.99 -13.88
N ASP A 217 -26.86 -21.21 -14.22
CA ASP A 217 -26.53 -21.58 -15.59
C ASP A 217 -27.73 -21.54 -16.56
N GLU A 218 -28.92 -21.96 -16.11
CA GLU A 218 -30.15 -21.87 -16.91
C GLU A 218 -30.55 -20.40 -17.15
N VAL A 219 -30.48 -19.59 -16.09
CA VAL A 219 -30.82 -18.16 -16.14
C VAL A 219 -29.87 -17.40 -17.05
N ILE A 220 -28.56 -17.64 -16.93
CA ILE A 220 -27.54 -16.98 -17.76
C ILE A 220 -27.75 -17.31 -19.23
N ARG A 221 -27.93 -18.59 -19.59
CA ARG A 221 -28.16 -18.99 -20.99
C ARG A 221 -29.38 -18.30 -21.57
N ARG A 222 -30.51 -18.32 -20.86
CA ARG A 222 -31.76 -17.69 -21.30
C ARG A 222 -31.63 -16.18 -21.51
N LEU A 223 -30.94 -15.48 -20.61
CA LEU A 223 -30.81 -14.03 -20.69
C LEU A 223 -29.80 -13.59 -21.75
N ALA A 224 -28.77 -14.40 -22.04
CA ALA A 224 -27.79 -14.11 -23.07
C ALA A 224 -28.40 -14.10 -24.49
N GLU A 225 -29.47 -14.88 -24.71
CA GLU A 225 -30.20 -14.92 -25.99
C GLU A 225 -31.08 -13.67 -26.25
N GLN A 226 -31.20 -12.75 -25.29
CA GLN A 226 -32.05 -11.56 -25.41
C GLN A 226 -31.22 -10.33 -25.85
N PRO A 227 -31.37 -9.85 -27.10
CA PRO A 227 -30.54 -8.76 -27.62
C PRO A 227 -30.91 -7.37 -27.05
N ASP A 228 -32.12 -7.22 -26.50
CA ASP A 228 -32.66 -5.92 -26.07
C ASP A 228 -32.22 -5.51 -24.64
N LEU A 229 -31.37 -6.31 -24.00
CA LEU A 229 -30.87 -6.06 -22.65
C LEU A 229 -29.35 -6.14 -22.58
N THR A 230 -28.78 -5.47 -21.60
CA THR A 230 -27.41 -5.76 -21.16
C THR A 230 -27.44 -6.78 -20.04
N LEU A 231 -26.79 -7.93 -20.25
CA LEU A 231 -26.57 -8.94 -19.23
C LEU A 231 -25.25 -8.66 -18.51
N VAL A 232 -25.30 -8.58 -17.18
CA VAL A 232 -24.11 -8.57 -16.31
C VAL A 232 -24.13 -9.82 -15.46
N VAL A 233 -23.09 -10.63 -15.55
CA VAL A 233 -22.87 -11.77 -14.65
C VAL A 233 -21.75 -11.39 -13.69
N THR A 234 -22.02 -11.47 -12.39
CA THR A 234 -21.06 -11.06 -11.36
C THR A 234 -21.09 -12.02 -10.19
N GLY A 235 -19.93 -12.41 -9.68
CA GLY A 235 -19.87 -13.04 -8.38
C GLY A 235 -20.33 -12.11 -7.26
N VAL A 236 -21.04 -12.66 -6.28
CA VAL A 236 -21.55 -11.94 -5.10
C VAL A 236 -21.06 -12.55 -3.78
N GLY A 237 -20.24 -13.59 -3.82
CA GLY A 237 -19.66 -14.19 -2.63
C GLY A 237 -19.18 -15.63 -2.84
N PRO A 238 -18.64 -16.25 -1.78
CA PRO A 238 -18.30 -17.67 -1.80
C PRO A 238 -19.55 -18.54 -1.97
N ALA A 239 -19.35 -19.80 -2.37
CA ALA A 239 -20.40 -20.82 -2.34
C ALA A 239 -20.97 -20.97 -0.92
N ALA A 240 -22.22 -21.44 -0.82
CA ALA A 240 -22.84 -21.71 0.47
C ALA A 240 -21.99 -22.72 1.29
N GLY A 241 -21.68 -22.36 2.54
CA GLY A 241 -20.84 -23.18 3.43
C GLY A 241 -19.34 -23.12 3.14
N SER A 242 -18.89 -22.27 2.22
CA SER A 242 -17.48 -22.03 1.94
C SER A 242 -17.04 -20.66 2.46
N ASP A 243 -15.80 -20.59 2.94
CA ASP A 243 -15.10 -19.34 3.29
C ASP A 243 -14.10 -18.92 2.21
N ASP A 244 -14.16 -19.52 1.01
CA ASP A 244 -13.22 -19.24 -0.08
C ASP A 244 -13.25 -17.74 -0.46
N PRO A 245 -12.16 -17.00 -0.21
CA PRO A 245 -12.15 -15.57 -0.44
C PRO A 245 -11.82 -15.21 -1.90
N ALA A 246 -11.67 -16.21 -2.79
CA ALA A 246 -11.30 -16.02 -4.19
C ALA A 246 -12.12 -14.93 -4.89
N LEU A 247 -11.46 -14.19 -5.78
CA LEU A 247 -12.18 -13.32 -6.70
C LEU A 247 -13.05 -14.20 -7.60
N GLN A 248 -14.19 -13.65 -7.98
CA GLN A 248 -15.22 -14.35 -8.73
C GLN A 248 -15.26 -13.82 -10.16
N VAL A 249 -15.86 -14.58 -11.07
CA VAL A 249 -16.02 -14.18 -12.46
C VAL A 249 -16.92 -12.94 -12.57
N PHE A 250 -16.54 -12.05 -13.48
CA PHE A 250 -17.36 -10.93 -13.94
C PHE A 250 -17.34 -10.87 -15.46
N TYR A 251 -18.51 -10.76 -16.08
CA TYR A 251 -18.60 -10.35 -17.47
C TYR A 251 -19.90 -9.61 -17.76
N ARG A 252 -19.86 -8.83 -18.83
CA ARG A 252 -21.00 -8.08 -19.36
C ARG A 252 -21.11 -8.35 -20.86
N LEU A 253 -22.32 -8.60 -21.34
CA LEU A 253 -22.66 -8.85 -22.74
C LEU A 253 -23.55 -7.73 -23.30
N GLY A 254 -23.71 -7.66 -24.62
CA GLY A 254 -24.51 -6.61 -25.26
C GLY A 254 -23.83 -5.24 -25.12
N THR A 255 -22.52 -5.18 -25.38
CA THR A 255 -21.73 -3.94 -25.31
C THR A 255 -21.21 -3.52 -26.67
N THR A 256 -20.72 -2.28 -26.80
CA THR A 256 -20.28 -1.74 -28.09
C THR A 256 -18.90 -2.21 -28.55
N PHE A 257 -18.08 -2.71 -27.63
CA PHE A 257 -16.73 -3.16 -27.92
C PHE A 257 -16.21 -4.09 -26.82
N PRO A 258 -15.35 -5.05 -27.16
CA PRO A 258 -14.86 -6.04 -26.21
C PRO A 258 -13.64 -5.52 -25.45
N GLY A 259 -13.39 -6.09 -24.27
CA GLY A 259 -12.16 -5.82 -23.53
C GLY A 259 -12.17 -6.16 -22.06
N TRP A 260 -11.12 -5.72 -21.36
CA TRP A 260 -10.96 -5.95 -19.93
C TRP A 260 -11.68 -4.87 -19.14
N VAL A 261 -12.57 -5.28 -18.25
CA VAL A 261 -13.21 -4.32 -17.34
C VAL A 261 -12.19 -3.78 -16.33
N THR A 262 -12.27 -2.50 -16.02
CA THR A 262 -11.41 -1.80 -15.05
C THR A 262 -12.20 -0.69 -14.36
N SER A 263 -11.65 -0.11 -13.30
CA SER A 263 -12.28 1.02 -12.61
C SER A 263 -11.22 1.93 -11.99
N ALA A 264 -11.59 3.18 -11.68
CA ALA A 264 -10.69 4.08 -10.95
C ALA A 264 -10.39 3.59 -9.52
N SER A 265 -11.24 2.71 -8.98
CA SER A 265 -11.08 2.08 -7.67
C SER A 265 -9.92 1.08 -7.64
N THR A 266 -9.79 0.26 -8.69
CA THR A 266 -8.74 -0.77 -8.76
C THR A 266 -7.53 -0.34 -9.58
N ARG A 267 -7.75 0.40 -10.67
CA ARG A 267 -6.73 0.73 -11.70
C ARG A 267 -5.97 -0.51 -12.17
N ARG A 268 -6.69 -1.63 -12.30
CA ARG A 268 -6.17 -2.91 -12.73
C ARG A 268 -7.09 -3.50 -13.79
N ASP A 269 -6.52 -3.75 -14.95
CA ASP A 269 -7.24 -4.37 -16.05
C ASP A 269 -7.72 -5.76 -15.62
N GLY A 270 -9.00 -6.02 -15.88
CA GLY A 270 -9.66 -7.28 -15.54
C GLY A 270 -9.92 -7.48 -14.05
N ILE A 271 -9.81 -6.45 -13.21
CA ILE A 271 -10.15 -6.55 -11.77
C ILE A 271 -11.03 -5.36 -11.36
N VAL A 272 -12.21 -5.66 -10.83
CA VAL A 272 -13.18 -4.66 -10.33
C VAL A 272 -13.73 -5.04 -8.96
N THR A 273 -14.51 -4.16 -8.34
CA THR A 273 -15.18 -4.41 -7.07
C THR A 273 -16.70 -4.41 -7.23
N LEU A 274 -17.43 -5.11 -6.34
CA LEU A 274 -18.90 -5.05 -6.31
C LEU A 274 -19.45 -3.61 -6.21
N THR A 275 -18.73 -2.74 -5.49
CA THR A 275 -19.10 -1.34 -5.35
C THR A 275 -18.95 -0.54 -6.64
N ASP A 276 -18.05 -0.96 -7.55
CA ASP A 276 -17.94 -0.35 -8.89
C ASP A 276 -19.19 -0.66 -9.72
N LEU A 277 -19.72 -1.87 -9.59
CA LEU A 277 -20.99 -2.24 -10.21
C LEU A 277 -22.15 -1.42 -9.62
N THR A 278 -22.22 -1.24 -8.30
CA THR A 278 -23.22 -0.35 -7.69
C THR A 278 -23.17 1.04 -8.31
N ARG A 279 -21.97 1.64 -8.41
CA ARG A 279 -21.81 2.98 -8.97
C ARG A 279 -22.25 3.05 -10.43
N THR A 280 -21.94 2.01 -11.21
CA THR A 280 -22.30 1.93 -12.63
C THR A 280 -23.81 1.81 -12.84
N LEU A 281 -24.50 1.05 -12.00
CA LEU A 281 -25.97 0.93 -12.03
C LEU A 281 -26.65 2.24 -11.64
N ILE A 282 -26.11 2.96 -10.65
CA ILE A 282 -26.63 4.29 -10.28
C ILE A 282 -26.49 5.27 -11.44
N ASP A 283 -25.31 5.32 -12.09
CA ASP A 283 -25.06 6.28 -13.16
C ASP A 283 -25.85 5.99 -14.43
N HIS A 284 -26.19 4.73 -14.69
CA HIS A 284 -27.01 4.34 -15.83
C HIS A 284 -28.43 4.94 -15.78
N ASP A 285 -29.07 4.90 -14.60
CA ASP A 285 -30.45 5.34 -14.41
C ASP A 285 -30.51 6.68 -13.68
N ARG A 286 -29.49 7.53 -13.86
CA ARG A 286 -29.39 8.84 -13.19
C ARG A 286 -30.04 9.92 -14.06
N PRO A 287 -30.90 10.80 -13.49
CA PRO A 287 -31.43 11.94 -14.23
C PRO A 287 -30.33 12.96 -14.54
N ASP A 288 -30.37 13.54 -15.75
CA ASP A 288 -29.52 14.68 -16.11
C ASP A 288 -29.71 15.82 -15.09
N GLY A 289 -28.60 16.25 -14.46
CA GLY A 289 -28.62 17.34 -13.48
C GLY A 289 -29.10 16.99 -12.06
N ALA A 290 -29.33 15.71 -11.74
CA ALA A 290 -29.64 15.30 -10.37
C ALA A 290 -28.54 15.69 -9.36
N ALA A 291 -28.88 15.85 -8.08
CA ALA A 291 -27.87 16.02 -7.01
C ALA A 291 -26.94 14.79 -6.94
N GLU A 292 -25.67 14.95 -6.55
CA GLU A 292 -24.67 13.87 -6.55
C GLU A 292 -25.19 12.56 -5.90
N PRO A 293 -24.82 11.38 -6.42
CA PRO A 293 -25.20 10.11 -5.81
C PRO A 293 -24.83 10.05 -4.34
N ALA A 294 -25.60 9.31 -3.55
CA ALA A 294 -25.19 8.90 -2.23
C ALA A 294 -23.74 8.36 -2.27
N ALA A 295 -22.93 8.70 -1.28
CA ALA A 295 -21.50 8.45 -1.30
C ALA A 295 -21.17 6.94 -1.31
N VAL A 296 -21.09 6.33 -2.48
CA VAL A 296 -20.62 4.95 -2.70
C VAL A 296 -19.10 4.91 -2.81
N ASP A 297 -18.48 3.79 -2.41
CA ASP A 297 -17.02 3.64 -2.41
C ASP A 297 -16.45 3.33 -3.81
N GLY A 298 -17.26 2.78 -4.71
CA GLY A 298 -16.85 2.38 -6.05
C GLY A 298 -16.87 3.49 -7.09
N SER A 299 -16.34 3.17 -8.27
CA SER A 299 -16.24 4.06 -9.43
C SER A 299 -16.97 3.43 -10.62
N PRO A 300 -17.43 4.22 -11.61
CA PRO A 300 -18.03 3.67 -12.82
C PRO A 300 -17.06 2.72 -13.53
N LEU A 301 -17.62 1.66 -14.12
CA LEU A 301 -16.84 0.72 -14.91
C LEU A 301 -16.32 1.40 -16.18
N ALA A 302 -15.05 1.15 -16.45
CA ALA A 302 -14.36 1.50 -17.68
C ALA A 302 -13.82 0.21 -18.30
N VAL A 303 -13.38 0.29 -19.54
CA VAL A 303 -12.89 -0.87 -20.30
C VAL A 303 -11.58 -0.51 -20.97
N GLN A 304 -10.61 -1.41 -20.86
CA GLN A 304 -9.44 -1.43 -21.70
C GLN A 304 -9.74 -2.30 -22.93
N PRO A 305 -9.96 -1.70 -24.12
CA PRO A 305 -10.35 -2.47 -25.30
C PRO A 305 -9.29 -3.53 -25.63
N ALA A 306 -9.76 -4.74 -25.90
CA ALA A 306 -8.89 -5.85 -26.26
C ALA A 306 -9.69 -6.88 -27.05
N THR A 307 -9.04 -7.54 -28.02
CA THR A 307 -9.61 -8.71 -28.67
C THR A 307 -9.58 -9.87 -27.69
N LEU A 308 -10.76 -10.39 -27.33
CA LEU A 308 -10.89 -11.47 -26.37
C LEU A 308 -10.86 -12.83 -27.05
N THR A 309 -10.26 -13.81 -26.39
CA THR A 309 -10.42 -15.23 -26.69
C THR A 309 -10.68 -15.98 -25.39
N LEU A 310 -11.39 -17.11 -25.44
CA LEU A 310 -11.64 -17.91 -24.23
C LEU A 310 -10.35 -18.30 -23.49
N PRO A 311 -9.29 -18.81 -24.16
CA PRO A 311 -8.03 -19.11 -23.48
C PRO A 311 -7.42 -17.88 -22.80
N LEU A 312 -7.47 -16.72 -23.46
CA LEU A 312 -6.94 -15.47 -22.89
C LEU A 312 -7.70 -15.05 -21.62
N VAL A 313 -9.03 -15.21 -21.61
CA VAL A 313 -9.87 -14.95 -20.43
C VAL A 313 -9.54 -15.90 -19.30
N GLU A 314 -9.45 -17.20 -19.58
CA GLU A 314 -9.12 -18.23 -18.58
C GLU A 314 -7.72 -18.01 -17.98
N ASP A 315 -6.71 -17.76 -18.82
CA ASP A 315 -5.35 -17.46 -18.38
C ASP A 315 -5.29 -16.20 -17.51
N HIS A 316 -6.07 -15.17 -17.85
CA HIS A 316 -6.14 -13.95 -17.05
C HIS A 316 -6.77 -14.21 -15.68
N LEU A 317 -7.91 -14.90 -15.61
CA LEU A 317 -8.56 -15.25 -14.35
C LEU A 317 -7.64 -16.12 -13.47
N ALA A 318 -6.95 -17.09 -14.06
CA ALA A 318 -5.95 -17.90 -13.36
C ALA A 318 -4.79 -17.07 -12.82
N ALA A 319 -4.29 -16.09 -13.60
CA ALA A 319 -3.24 -15.18 -13.15
C ALA A 319 -3.70 -14.31 -11.97
N VAL A 320 -4.93 -13.78 -12.01
CA VAL A 320 -5.52 -12.99 -10.91
C VAL A 320 -5.67 -13.84 -9.65
N ALA A 321 -6.09 -15.10 -9.78
CA ALA A 321 -6.15 -16.05 -8.68
C ALA A 321 -4.74 -16.31 -8.09
N ALA A 322 -3.73 -16.52 -8.94
CA ALA A 322 -2.36 -16.77 -8.52
C ALA A 322 -1.71 -15.59 -7.77
N LEU A 323 -2.05 -14.34 -8.14
CA LEU A 323 -1.67 -13.14 -7.38
C LEU A 323 -2.20 -13.16 -5.93
N SER A 324 -3.23 -13.94 -5.64
CA SER A 324 -3.86 -14.05 -4.33
C SER A 324 -3.44 -15.28 -3.53
N SER A 325 -3.39 -16.46 -4.17
CA SER A 325 -3.06 -17.73 -3.50
C SER A 325 -1.54 -17.95 -3.41
N GLU A 326 -0.84 -17.85 -4.53
CA GLU A 326 0.53 -18.35 -4.68
C GLU A 326 1.59 -17.46 -4.03
N VAL A 327 1.30 -16.18 -3.84
CA VAL A 327 2.18 -15.26 -3.09
C VAL A 327 2.40 -15.77 -1.65
N VAL A 328 1.43 -16.48 -1.06
CA VAL A 328 1.57 -17.06 0.29
C VAL A 328 2.67 -18.11 0.32
N ALA A 329 2.70 -19.02 -0.67
CA ALA A 329 3.78 -20.00 -0.81
C ALA A 329 5.14 -19.30 -1.00
N GLY A 330 5.16 -18.20 -1.78
CA GLY A 330 6.33 -17.34 -1.92
C GLY A 330 6.83 -16.77 -0.57
N TYR A 331 5.93 -16.26 0.27
CA TYR A 331 6.30 -15.76 1.62
C TYR A 331 6.78 -16.88 2.54
N LEU A 332 6.16 -18.05 2.51
CA LEU A 332 6.61 -19.22 3.28
C LEU A 332 8.02 -19.64 2.85
N GLY A 333 8.26 -19.76 1.54
CA GLY A 333 9.58 -20.05 0.99
C GLY A 333 10.62 -19.01 1.39
N LEU A 334 10.27 -17.72 1.30
CA LEU A 334 11.13 -16.62 1.77
C LEU A 334 11.42 -16.71 3.28
N GLY A 335 10.42 -17.07 4.09
CA GLY A 335 10.57 -17.27 5.53
C GLY A 335 11.53 -18.41 5.87
N VAL A 336 11.43 -19.54 5.16
CA VAL A 336 12.34 -20.68 5.31
C VAL A 336 13.77 -20.28 4.92
N VAL A 337 13.96 -19.71 3.72
CA VAL A 337 15.28 -19.26 3.24
C VAL A 337 15.87 -18.21 4.18
N GLY A 338 15.08 -17.21 4.58
CA GLY A 338 15.51 -16.17 5.51
C GLY A 338 15.94 -16.73 6.87
N THR A 339 15.20 -17.70 7.41
CA THR A 339 15.54 -18.39 8.66
C THR A 339 16.84 -19.18 8.52
N SER A 340 16.99 -19.94 7.43
CA SER A 340 18.22 -20.69 7.15
C SER A 340 19.44 -19.77 7.01
N LEU A 341 19.30 -18.65 6.30
CA LEU A 341 20.36 -17.63 6.17
C LEU A 341 20.67 -16.97 7.51
N PHE A 342 19.67 -16.67 8.34
CA PHE A 342 19.89 -16.13 9.68
C PHE A 342 20.68 -17.10 10.56
N LEU A 343 20.29 -18.39 10.61
CA LEU A 343 20.97 -19.42 11.38
C LEU A 343 22.41 -19.63 10.88
N LEU A 344 22.61 -19.68 9.56
CA LEU A 344 23.95 -19.74 8.97
C LEU A 344 24.78 -18.52 9.35
N GLY A 345 24.22 -17.32 9.24
CA GLY A 345 24.85 -16.07 9.64
C GLY A 345 25.27 -16.08 11.12
N LEU A 346 24.38 -16.55 12.01
CA LEU A 346 24.65 -16.69 13.44
C LEU A 346 25.80 -17.67 13.69
N VAL A 347 25.74 -18.89 13.14
CA VAL A 347 26.78 -19.91 13.30
C VAL A 347 28.14 -19.40 12.80
N GLN A 348 28.19 -18.74 11.65
CA GLN A 348 29.44 -18.20 11.10
C GLN A 348 29.97 -17.02 11.91
N THR A 349 29.08 -16.18 12.47
CA THR A 349 29.44 -15.11 13.41
C THR A 349 30.06 -15.68 14.69
N LEU A 350 29.45 -16.73 15.27
CA LEU A 350 29.98 -17.44 16.44
C LEU A 350 31.33 -18.11 16.15
N ARG A 351 31.52 -18.65 14.93
CA ARG A 351 32.79 -19.18 14.42
C ARG A 351 33.78 -18.08 14.01
N ARG A 352 33.45 -16.80 14.20
CA ARG A 352 34.25 -15.62 13.83
C ARG A 352 34.62 -15.56 12.33
N ARG A 353 33.78 -16.14 11.46
CA ARG A 353 33.90 -16.10 10.00
C ARG A 353 32.99 -15.03 9.41
N TRP A 354 33.43 -13.78 9.47
CA TRP A 354 32.61 -12.59 9.20
C TRP A 354 32.20 -12.38 7.74
N ALA A 355 32.89 -13.02 6.78
CA ALA A 355 32.60 -12.85 5.36
C ALA A 355 31.19 -13.33 4.97
N VAL A 356 30.75 -14.48 5.52
CA VAL A 356 29.44 -15.06 5.20
C VAL A 356 28.29 -14.22 5.77
N PRO A 357 28.28 -13.85 7.08
CA PRO A 357 27.25 -12.96 7.62
C PRO A 357 27.23 -11.59 6.95
N ARG A 358 28.40 -11.04 6.57
CA ARG A 358 28.47 -9.78 5.83
C ARG A 358 27.78 -9.89 4.46
N LEU A 359 28.00 -10.98 3.72
CA LEU A 359 27.32 -11.23 2.45
C LEU A 359 25.80 -11.41 2.64
N ILE A 360 25.38 -12.15 3.66
CA ILE A 360 23.97 -12.34 4.01
C ILE A 360 23.29 -11.00 4.29
N LEU A 361 23.95 -10.07 4.99
CA LEU A 361 23.39 -8.75 5.25
C LEU A 361 23.38 -7.85 4.01
N VAL A 362 24.32 -7.99 3.07
CA VAL A 362 24.22 -7.33 1.75
C VAL A 362 22.99 -7.82 1.01
N PHE A 363 22.81 -9.14 0.94
CA PHE A 363 21.63 -9.77 0.35
C PHE A 363 20.33 -9.29 1.02
N GLY A 364 20.28 -9.30 2.35
CA GLY A 364 19.12 -8.81 3.12
C GLY A 364 18.83 -7.32 2.90
N GLY A 365 19.87 -6.50 2.66
CA GLY A 365 19.72 -5.07 2.39
C GLY A 365 19.10 -4.75 1.03
N VAL A 366 19.19 -5.65 0.05
CA VAL A 366 18.57 -5.49 -1.27
C VAL A 366 17.27 -6.27 -1.44
N LEU A 367 16.90 -7.11 -0.46
CA LEU A 367 15.73 -7.98 -0.55
C LEU A 367 14.43 -7.20 -0.81
N GLY A 368 14.25 -6.04 -0.19
CA GLY A 368 13.07 -5.19 -0.45
C GLY A 368 12.98 -4.71 -1.89
N ALA A 369 14.11 -4.40 -2.53
CA ALA A 369 14.15 -4.06 -3.96
C ALA A 369 13.86 -5.29 -4.84
N ALA A 370 14.43 -6.45 -4.49
CA ALA A 370 14.17 -7.69 -5.22
C ALA A 370 12.69 -8.09 -5.17
N MET A 371 12.05 -7.99 -4.00
CA MET A 371 10.62 -8.26 -3.81
C MET A 371 9.72 -7.27 -4.57
N MET A 372 10.14 -6.01 -4.73
CA MET A 372 9.44 -5.06 -5.60
C MET A 372 9.52 -5.50 -7.06
N LEU A 373 10.75 -5.82 -7.50
CA LEU A 373 11.04 -6.15 -8.90
C LEU A 373 10.47 -7.50 -9.35
N THR A 374 9.97 -8.36 -8.46
CA THR A 374 9.23 -9.56 -8.89
C THR A 374 8.04 -9.19 -9.77
N GLY A 375 7.44 -8.01 -9.57
CA GLY A 375 6.34 -7.53 -10.41
C GLY A 375 6.74 -7.06 -11.80
N SER A 376 8.03 -7.02 -12.14
CA SER A 376 8.48 -6.82 -13.53
C SER A 376 8.38 -8.08 -14.39
N VAL A 377 8.04 -9.22 -13.77
CA VAL A 377 7.90 -10.52 -14.43
C VAL A 377 6.44 -10.94 -14.33
N PRO A 378 5.77 -11.33 -15.43
CA PRO A 378 4.38 -11.78 -15.42
C PRO A 378 4.26 -13.22 -14.86
N TRP A 379 4.83 -13.46 -13.68
CA TRP A 379 4.94 -14.81 -13.10
C TRP A 379 3.59 -15.45 -12.80
N ALA A 380 2.58 -14.63 -12.50
CA ALA A 380 1.24 -15.09 -12.17
C ALA A 380 0.54 -15.79 -13.36
N GLY A 381 0.80 -15.34 -14.59
CA GLY A 381 0.27 -15.95 -15.81
C GLY A 381 1.13 -17.11 -16.35
N SER A 382 2.14 -17.57 -15.61
CA SER A 382 2.96 -18.70 -16.05
C SER A 382 2.31 -20.04 -15.67
N GLY A 383 2.60 -21.11 -16.40
CA GLY A 383 2.11 -22.46 -16.05
C GLY A 383 2.61 -23.02 -14.71
N ALA A 384 3.59 -22.36 -14.07
CA ALA A 384 4.09 -22.70 -12.75
C ALA A 384 4.37 -21.42 -11.92
N PRO A 385 3.34 -20.72 -11.42
CA PRO A 385 3.48 -19.38 -10.84
C PRO A 385 4.42 -19.31 -9.63
N VAL A 386 4.35 -20.30 -8.72
CA VAL A 386 5.23 -20.35 -7.52
C VAL A 386 6.69 -20.49 -7.92
N LEU A 387 6.99 -21.37 -8.87
CA LEU A 387 8.36 -21.57 -9.36
C LEU A 387 8.87 -20.30 -10.04
N MET A 388 8.06 -19.70 -10.92
CA MET A 388 8.45 -18.49 -11.64
C MET A 388 8.66 -17.30 -10.69
N LEU A 389 7.81 -17.15 -9.66
CA LEU A 389 7.99 -16.15 -8.61
C LEU A 389 9.29 -16.38 -7.83
N GLY A 390 9.56 -17.62 -7.44
CA GLY A 390 10.81 -18.00 -6.76
C GLY A 390 12.05 -17.72 -7.60
N VAL A 391 12.01 -18.05 -8.89
CA VAL A 391 13.08 -17.76 -9.85
C VAL A 391 13.26 -16.25 -10.03
N ALA A 392 12.18 -15.50 -10.22
CA ALA A 392 12.25 -14.04 -10.36
C ALA A 392 12.87 -13.38 -9.12
N LEU A 393 12.45 -13.80 -7.92
CA LEU A 393 13.02 -13.31 -6.67
C LEU A 393 14.51 -13.67 -6.55
N ALA A 394 14.89 -14.90 -6.87
CA ALA A 394 16.28 -15.35 -6.81
C ALA A 394 17.18 -14.58 -7.78
N VAL A 395 16.74 -14.44 -9.05
CA VAL A 395 17.47 -13.69 -10.09
C VAL A 395 17.67 -12.25 -9.66
N TRP A 396 16.60 -11.54 -9.28
CA TRP A 396 16.72 -10.15 -8.84
C TRP A 396 17.59 -10.00 -7.60
N SER A 397 17.48 -10.90 -6.63
CA SER A 397 18.31 -10.86 -5.42
C SER A 397 19.80 -11.05 -5.73
N VAL A 398 20.14 -11.98 -6.64
CA VAL A 398 21.53 -12.20 -7.08
C VAL A 398 22.04 -10.99 -7.85
N LEU A 399 21.29 -10.50 -8.85
CA LEU A 399 21.66 -9.35 -9.67
C LEU A 399 21.92 -8.11 -8.81
N LEU A 400 21.00 -7.80 -7.89
CA LEU A 400 21.14 -6.64 -7.00
C LEU A 400 22.27 -6.81 -5.99
N THR A 401 22.51 -8.02 -5.48
CA THR A 401 23.65 -8.29 -4.59
C THR A 401 24.98 -8.11 -5.32
N VAL A 402 25.10 -8.65 -6.54
CA VAL A 402 26.31 -8.50 -7.38
C VAL A 402 26.52 -7.04 -7.77
N ALA A 403 25.47 -6.34 -8.18
CA ALA A 403 25.52 -4.91 -8.48
C ALA A 403 25.97 -4.13 -7.24
N THR A 404 25.40 -4.42 -6.08
CA THR A 404 25.76 -3.77 -4.80
C THR A 404 27.24 -3.96 -4.48
N LEU A 405 27.75 -5.19 -4.53
CA LEU A 405 29.15 -5.48 -4.26
C LEU A 405 30.10 -4.85 -5.28
N THR A 406 29.69 -4.79 -6.55
CA THR A 406 30.49 -4.22 -7.63
C THR A 406 30.56 -2.69 -7.52
N LEU A 407 29.42 -2.02 -7.35
CA LEU A 407 29.36 -0.57 -7.17
C LEU A 407 30.01 -0.13 -5.85
N ALA A 408 29.82 -0.88 -4.76
CA ALA A 408 30.45 -0.59 -3.48
C ALA A 408 31.98 -0.52 -3.61
N ARG A 409 32.57 -1.49 -4.32
CA ARG A 409 34.02 -1.51 -4.61
C ARG A 409 34.44 -0.39 -5.56
N ARG A 410 33.70 -0.16 -6.65
CA ARG A 410 34.07 0.84 -7.67
C ARG A 410 33.95 2.28 -7.18
N LEU A 411 32.97 2.56 -6.33
CA LEU A 411 32.68 3.90 -5.81
C LEU A 411 33.33 4.17 -4.46
N ASP A 412 33.95 3.17 -3.84
CA ASP A 412 34.47 3.22 -2.46
C ASP A 412 33.38 3.67 -1.47
N VAL A 413 32.22 3.00 -1.55
CA VAL A 413 31.03 3.28 -0.74
C VAL A 413 30.59 2.00 -0.02
N PRO A 414 30.15 2.08 1.26
CA PRO A 414 29.60 0.94 1.98
C PRO A 414 28.50 0.21 1.21
N ALA A 415 28.57 -1.13 1.17
CA ALA A 415 27.62 -1.95 0.43
C ALA A 415 26.17 -1.75 0.91
N ALA A 416 25.94 -1.53 2.22
CA ALA A 416 24.62 -1.23 2.75
C ALA A 416 24.01 0.07 2.17
N VAL A 417 24.85 1.08 1.88
CA VAL A 417 24.40 2.34 1.28
C VAL A 417 24.09 2.15 -0.21
N VAL A 418 24.91 1.39 -0.93
CA VAL A 418 24.66 1.07 -2.34
C VAL A 418 23.37 0.26 -2.47
N GLY A 419 23.16 -0.73 -1.60
CA GLY A 419 21.91 -1.50 -1.56
C GLY A 419 20.69 -0.60 -1.33
N ALA A 420 20.78 0.34 -0.38
CA ALA A 420 19.71 1.32 -0.17
C ALA A 420 19.52 2.26 -1.37
N ALA A 421 20.58 2.64 -2.08
CA ALA A 421 20.46 3.43 -3.31
C ALA A 421 19.73 2.66 -4.42
N LEU A 422 20.03 1.36 -4.59
CA LEU A 422 19.33 0.50 -5.54
C LEU A 422 17.86 0.31 -5.14
N THR A 423 17.56 0.17 -3.85
CA THR A 423 16.18 0.15 -3.34
C THR A 423 15.45 1.44 -3.63
N VAL A 424 16.05 2.60 -3.35
CA VAL A 424 15.45 3.90 -3.69
C VAL A 424 15.23 4.00 -5.21
N ALA A 425 16.18 3.58 -6.03
CA ALA A 425 16.06 3.61 -7.48
C ALA A 425 14.91 2.73 -7.98
N ALA A 426 14.82 1.47 -7.53
CA ALA A 426 13.78 0.54 -7.96
C ALA A 426 12.37 1.09 -7.70
N PHE A 427 12.13 1.63 -6.51
CA PHE A 427 10.83 2.19 -6.13
C PHE A 427 10.56 3.52 -6.86
N THR A 428 11.58 4.37 -7.04
CA THR A 428 11.42 5.64 -7.75
C THR A 428 11.13 5.43 -9.24
N VAL A 429 11.75 4.43 -9.87
CA VAL A 429 11.49 4.06 -11.26
C VAL A 429 10.07 3.52 -11.42
N ASP A 430 9.65 2.61 -10.53
CA ASP A 430 8.28 2.11 -10.53
C ASP A 430 7.24 3.23 -10.33
N ALA A 431 7.46 4.12 -9.36
CA ALA A 431 6.64 5.31 -9.15
C ALA A 431 6.58 6.19 -10.40
N ALA A 432 7.72 6.46 -11.05
CA ALA A 432 7.78 7.24 -12.27
C ALA A 432 6.94 6.59 -13.39
N LEU A 433 7.00 5.27 -13.55
CA LEU A 433 6.22 4.53 -14.54
C LEU A 433 4.73 4.39 -14.19
N GLY A 434 4.30 4.86 -13.01
CA GLY A 434 2.90 4.77 -12.56
C GLY A 434 2.56 3.50 -11.78
N GLY A 435 3.56 2.77 -11.29
CA GLY A 435 3.41 1.59 -10.46
C GLY A 435 3.16 0.25 -11.18
N PRO A 436 3.67 0.00 -12.41
CA PRO A 436 3.39 -1.24 -13.12
C PRO A 436 3.89 -2.49 -12.39
N MET A 437 4.96 -2.37 -11.58
CA MET A 437 5.52 -3.51 -10.83
C MET A 437 4.72 -3.79 -9.56
N GLN A 438 3.89 -2.86 -9.06
CA GLN A 438 3.16 -3.06 -7.81
C GLN A 438 2.28 -4.29 -7.86
N ALA A 439 1.49 -4.46 -8.93
CA ALA A 439 0.46 -5.50 -9.01
C ALA A 439 1.02 -6.93 -8.83
N GLY A 440 2.21 -7.21 -9.39
CA GLY A 440 2.90 -8.49 -9.29
C GLY A 440 4.02 -8.55 -8.23
N SER A 441 4.25 -7.47 -7.48
CA SER A 441 5.31 -7.45 -6.46
C SER A 441 4.92 -8.25 -5.21
N MET A 442 5.91 -8.85 -4.54
CA MET A 442 5.70 -9.47 -3.23
C MET A 442 5.52 -8.46 -2.10
N LEU A 443 5.47 -7.15 -2.38
CA LEU A 443 5.27 -6.12 -1.35
C LEU A 443 3.86 -5.52 -1.37
N ASN A 444 3.09 -5.77 -2.42
CA ASN A 444 1.76 -5.23 -2.59
C ASN A 444 0.69 -6.11 -1.94
N SER A 445 -0.50 -5.54 -1.78
CA SER A 445 -1.66 -6.27 -1.26
C SER A 445 -2.18 -7.27 -2.29
N ARG A 446 -2.56 -8.44 -1.78
CA ARG A 446 -3.20 -9.49 -2.56
C ARG A 446 -4.60 -9.04 -3.03
N PRO A 447 -4.97 -9.28 -4.30
CA PRO A 447 -6.29 -8.92 -4.83
C PRO A 447 -7.45 -9.41 -3.96
N VAL A 448 -7.36 -10.64 -3.46
CA VAL A 448 -8.37 -11.26 -2.57
C VAL A 448 -8.76 -10.37 -1.40
N PHE A 449 -7.81 -9.64 -0.83
CA PHE A 449 -8.11 -8.76 0.29
C PHE A 449 -8.64 -7.39 -0.14
N GLY A 450 -8.37 -6.92 -1.35
CA GLY A 450 -8.81 -5.60 -1.79
C GLY A 450 -8.53 -4.48 -0.78
N LEU A 451 -7.37 -4.54 -0.10
CA LEU A 451 -6.91 -3.53 0.86
C LEU A 451 -6.21 -2.38 0.14
N ARG A 452 -5.42 -2.69 -0.90
CA ARG A 452 -4.77 -1.69 -1.73
C ARG A 452 -4.57 -2.21 -3.15
N TRP A 453 -5.20 -1.55 -4.11
CA TRP A 453 -5.16 -1.97 -5.50
C TRP A 453 -3.98 -1.38 -6.27
N TYR A 454 -3.58 -0.15 -5.98
CA TYR A 454 -2.49 0.52 -6.67
C TYR A 454 -1.69 1.41 -5.71
N GLY A 455 -0.54 1.89 -6.19
CA GLY A 455 0.36 2.73 -5.43
C GLY A 455 1.13 1.97 -4.34
N PHE A 456 1.79 2.71 -3.46
CA PHE A 456 2.57 2.15 -2.36
C PHE A 456 1.68 1.82 -1.16
N GLY A 457 1.76 0.58 -0.70
CA GLY A 457 1.24 0.16 0.61
C GLY A 457 2.23 0.41 1.76
N ASN A 458 1.80 0.04 2.96
CA ASN A 458 2.54 0.30 4.20
C ASN A 458 3.92 -0.37 4.25
N VAL A 459 4.03 -1.59 3.70
CA VAL A 459 5.32 -2.31 3.63
C VAL A 459 6.25 -1.66 2.62
N THR A 460 5.75 -1.34 1.42
CA THR A 460 6.53 -0.62 0.39
C THR A 460 7.00 0.74 0.89
N PHE A 461 6.13 1.48 1.58
CA PHE A 461 6.44 2.75 2.22
C PHE A 461 7.62 2.60 3.18
N ALA A 462 7.55 1.62 4.10
CA ALA A 462 8.56 1.42 5.13
C ALA A 462 9.93 1.07 4.55
N VAL A 463 9.97 0.19 3.53
CA VAL A 463 11.22 -0.15 2.80
C VAL A 463 11.80 1.09 2.12
N TYR A 464 10.98 1.81 1.35
CA TYR A 464 11.42 2.95 0.56
C TYR A 464 11.91 4.10 1.45
N ALA A 465 11.17 4.41 2.53
CA ALA A 465 11.51 5.43 3.49
C ALA A 465 12.81 5.13 4.27
N ALA A 466 12.97 3.90 4.77
CA ALA A 466 14.17 3.51 5.50
C ALA A 466 15.42 3.59 4.61
N ALA A 467 15.33 3.10 3.36
CA ALA A 467 16.42 3.18 2.39
C ALA A 467 16.75 4.63 2.00
N ALA A 468 15.72 5.47 1.78
CA ALA A 468 15.89 6.88 1.43
C ALA A 468 16.56 7.69 2.54
N LEU A 469 16.14 7.51 3.79
CA LEU A 469 16.73 8.22 4.94
C LEU A 469 18.20 7.80 5.15
N LEU A 470 18.52 6.53 4.96
CA LEU A 470 19.91 6.05 5.00
C LEU A 470 20.75 6.66 3.89
N LEU A 471 20.27 6.63 2.65
CA LEU A 471 20.96 7.21 1.49
C LEU A 471 21.19 8.71 1.68
N ALA A 472 20.13 9.46 1.99
CA ALA A 472 20.18 10.90 2.25
C ALA A 472 21.18 11.23 3.37
N GLY A 473 21.13 10.47 4.47
CA GLY A 473 22.03 10.63 5.59
C GLY A 473 23.49 10.36 5.24
N TYR A 474 23.77 9.32 4.44
CA TYR A 474 25.13 9.00 4.01
C TYR A 474 25.70 10.04 3.04
N LEU A 475 24.91 10.49 2.06
CA LEU A 475 25.32 11.58 1.17
C LEU A 475 25.62 12.86 1.97
N ALA A 476 24.75 13.19 2.94
CA ALA A 476 24.99 14.30 3.85
C ALA A 476 26.28 14.13 4.66
N HIS A 477 26.55 12.92 5.15
CA HIS A 477 27.80 12.62 5.85
C HIS A 477 29.03 12.87 4.96
N ARG A 478 29.03 12.41 3.71
CA ARG A 478 30.13 12.62 2.76
C ARG A 478 30.36 14.11 2.48
N PHE A 479 29.30 14.87 2.22
CA PHE A 479 29.41 16.31 1.99
C PHE A 479 29.88 17.07 3.23
N LEU A 480 29.42 16.69 4.43
CA LEU A 480 29.88 17.28 5.69
C LEU A 480 31.34 16.96 5.97
N ALA A 481 31.80 15.74 5.68
CA ALA A 481 33.21 15.35 5.79
C ALA A 481 34.09 16.18 4.85
N ALA A 482 33.58 16.53 3.67
CA ALA A 482 34.23 17.43 2.72
C ALA A 482 34.06 18.93 3.05
N GLY A 483 33.41 19.30 4.16
CA GLY A 483 33.18 20.71 4.53
C GLY A 483 32.03 21.42 3.79
N HIS A 484 31.28 20.73 2.93
CA HIS A 484 30.23 21.28 2.07
C HIS A 484 28.84 21.17 2.71
N ARG A 485 28.58 21.91 3.79
CA ARG A 485 27.29 21.82 4.51
C ARG A 485 26.06 22.13 3.62
N ARG A 486 26.16 23.10 2.70
CA ARG A 486 25.06 23.42 1.78
C ARG A 486 24.72 22.23 0.87
N ALA A 487 25.72 21.56 0.30
CA ALA A 487 25.53 20.35 -0.50
C ALA A 487 24.89 19.22 0.31
N ALA A 488 25.29 19.06 1.58
CA ALA A 488 24.68 18.09 2.48
C ALA A 488 23.18 18.35 2.69
N VAL A 489 22.79 19.61 2.91
CA VAL A 489 21.38 20.00 3.05
C VAL A 489 20.60 19.76 1.76
N VAL A 490 21.16 20.15 0.61
CA VAL A 490 20.53 19.91 -0.70
C VAL A 490 20.36 18.41 -0.97
N ALA A 491 21.35 17.58 -0.65
CA ALA A 491 21.25 16.13 -0.82
C ALA A 491 20.10 15.51 -0.01
N VAL A 492 19.95 15.93 1.26
CA VAL A 492 18.81 15.48 2.09
C VAL A 492 17.49 15.98 1.53
N ALA A 493 17.43 17.25 1.10
CA ALA A 493 16.22 17.81 0.53
C ALA A 493 15.79 17.08 -0.74
N VAL A 494 16.70 16.88 -1.69
CA VAL A 494 16.41 16.23 -2.98
C VAL A 494 16.00 14.78 -2.80
N VAL A 495 16.76 13.98 -2.04
CA VAL A 495 16.43 12.56 -1.84
C VAL A 495 15.17 12.42 -0.98
N GLY A 496 15.11 13.12 0.15
CA GLY A 496 14.01 13.01 1.10
C GLY A 496 12.68 13.51 0.53
N PHE A 497 12.64 14.74 0.02
CA PHE A 497 11.39 15.27 -0.55
C PHE A 497 11.06 14.67 -1.92
N GLY A 498 12.05 14.22 -2.70
CA GLY A 498 11.80 13.46 -3.93
C GLY A 498 11.04 12.16 -3.65
N VAL A 499 11.45 11.43 -2.60
CA VAL A 499 10.75 10.24 -2.12
C VAL A 499 9.36 10.59 -1.59
N VAL A 500 9.20 11.67 -0.81
CA VAL A 500 7.88 12.13 -0.35
C VAL A 500 6.93 12.44 -1.51
N VAL A 501 7.43 13.08 -2.58
CA VAL A 501 6.64 13.33 -3.79
C VAL A 501 6.25 12.01 -4.46
N CYS A 502 7.18 11.08 -4.65
CA CYS A 502 6.88 9.77 -5.24
C CYS A 502 5.85 8.99 -4.42
N GLN A 503 5.90 9.10 -3.09
CA GLN A 503 4.94 8.49 -2.17
C GLN A 503 3.54 9.09 -2.34
N GLY A 504 3.42 10.42 -2.39
CA GLY A 504 2.13 11.10 -2.33
C GLY A 504 1.44 11.33 -3.68
N TRP A 505 2.18 11.37 -4.78
CA TRP A 505 1.63 11.87 -6.05
C TRP A 505 0.50 10.98 -6.59
N PRO A 506 -0.65 11.53 -7.06
CA PRO A 506 -1.87 10.76 -7.40
C PRO A 506 -1.74 9.67 -8.48
N THR A 507 -0.74 9.78 -9.34
CA THR A 507 -0.44 8.81 -10.41
C THR A 507 0.82 7.98 -10.11
N MET A 508 1.28 7.97 -8.85
CA MET A 508 2.46 7.23 -8.37
C MET A 508 2.07 6.45 -7.11
N GLY A 509 2.75 6.70 -5.97
CA GLY A 509 2.53 5.96 -4.72
C GLY A 509 1.17 6.18 -4.08
N THR A 510 0.52 7.36 -4.22
CA THR A 510 -0.78 7.68 -3.59
C THR A 510 -0.88 7.36 -2.08
N ASP A 511 0.24 7.31 -1.37
CA ASP A 511 0.31 6.93 0.03
C ASP A 511 0.29 8.13 0.98
N PHE A 512 -0.92 8.51 1.35
CA PHE A 512 -1.13 9.65 2.24
C PHE A 512 -0.47 9.49 3.61
N GLY A 513 -0.71 8.37 4.28
CA GLY A 513 -0.17 8.19 5.63
C GLY A 513 1.35 8.03 5.61
N GLY A 514 1.92 7.48 4.53
CA GLY A 514 3.35 7.54 4.24
C GLY A 514 3.90 8.97 4.13
N VAL A 515 3.23 9.86 3.40
CA VAL A 515 3.62 11.29 3.30
C VAL A 515 3.60 11.96 4.68
N VAL A 516 2.53 11.76 5.45
CA VAL A 516 2.39 12.36 6.79
C VAL A 516 3.48 11.85 7.73
N ALA A 517 3.84 10.56 7.64
CA ALA A 517 4.84 9.95 8.50
C ALA A 517 6.29 10.32 8.11
N LEU A 518 6.61 10.39 6.82
CA LEU A 518 7.98 10.62 6.33
C LEU A 518 8.38 12.09 6.30
N THR A 519 7.44 13.00 6.00
CA THR A 519 7.75 14.44 5.86
C THR A 519 8.40 15.03 7.11
N PRO A 520 7.85 14.80 8.34
CA PRO A 520 8.48 15.29 9.57
C PRO A 520 9.88 14.69 9.79
N ALA A 521 10.09 13.42 9.45
CA ALA A 521 11.38 12.74 9.59
C ALA A 521 12.45 13.31 8.64
N VAL A 522 12.08 13.58 7.38
CA VAL A 522 12.96 14.21 6.39
C VAL A 522 13.32 15.63 6.82
N ALA A 523 12.33 16.43 7.22
CA ALA A 523 12.56 17.78 7.69
C ALA A 523 13.43 17.81 8.96
N TRP A 524 13.21 16.87 9.88
CA TRP A 524 14.04 16.68 11.06
C TRP A 524 15.50 16.37 10.67
N LEU A 525 15.72 15.46 9.71
CA LEU A 525 17.06 15.11 9.23
C LEU A 525 17.75 16.32 8.57
N LEU A 526 16.99 17.10 7.80
CA LEU A 526 17.46 18.31 7.14
C LEU A 526 17.92 19.36 8.16
N LEU A 527 17.12 19.61 9.21
CA LEU A 527 17.48 20.54 10.29
C LEU A 527 18.71 20.07 11.06
N ALA A 528 18.80 18.78 11.35
CA ALA A 528 19.96 18.17 12.03
C ALA A 528 21.25 18.35 11.22
N VAL A 529 21.20 18.12 9.90
CA VAL A 529 22.35 18.29 8.98
C VAL A 529 22.72 19.78 8.82
N ALA A 530 21.73 20.66 8.77
CA ALA A 530 21.93 22.11 8.72
C ALA A 530 22.59 22.67 10.00
N GLY A 531 22.60 21.91 11.10
CA GLY A 531 23.11 22.36 12.40
C GLY A 531 22.19 23.37 13.08
N VAL A 532 20.91 23.40 12.68
CA VAL A 532 19.90 24.28 13.27
C VAL A 532 19.48 23.67 14.60
N ARG A 533 19.56 24.43 15.69
CA ARG A 533 19.07 23.97 17.00
C ARG A 533 17.56 23.70 16.90
N LEU A 534 17.14 22.51 17.29
CA LEU A 534 15.72 22.19 17.39
C LEU A 534 15.13 22.96 18.58
N THR A 535 14.13 23.78 18.27
CA THR A 535 13.25 24.41 19.25
C THR A 535 11.85 23.88 19.01
N TRP A 536 11.03 23.81 20.05
CA TRP A 536 9.63 23.39 19.92
C TRP A 536 8.87 24.15 18.82
N PRO A 537 9.03 25.48 18.64
CA PRO A 537 8.40 26.20 17.53
C PRO A 537 8.83 25.70 16.15
N ARG A 538 10.09 25.28 15.97
CA ARG A 538 10.56 24.73 14.69
C ARG A 538 10.02 23.33 14.43
N LEU A 539 9.87 22.51 15.47
CA LEU A 539 9.22 21.21 15.37
C LEU A 539 7.74 21.37 14.99
N LEU A 540 7.04 22.31 15.64
CA LEU A 540 5.66 22.65 15.31
C LEU A 540 5.54 23.23 13.90
N ALA A 541 6.46 24.09 13.47
CA ALA A 541 6.47 24.61 12.11
C ALA A 541 6.70 23.52 11.06
N VAL A 542 7.59 22.56 11.32
CA VAL A 542 7.81 21.40 10.45
C VAL A 542 6.54 20.54 10.36
N GLY A 543 5.96 20.17 11.51
CA GLY A 543 4.71 19.40 11.54
C GLY A 543 3.56 20.15 10.85
N GLY A 544 3.41 21.44 11.14
CA GLY A 544 2.42 22.32 10.53
C GLY A 544 2.61 22.47 9.01
N SER A 545 3.85 22.59 8.53
CA SER A 545 4.12 22.67 7.09
C SER A 545 3.72 21.39 6.34
N ALA A 546 3.90 20.22 6.96
CA ALA A 546 3.44 18.95 6.40
C ALA A 546 1.90 18.93 6.31
N VAL A 547 1.20 19.35 7.38
CA VAL A 547 -0.26 19.46 7.41
C VAL A 547 -0.77 20.44 6.34
N VAL A 548 -0.12 21.59 6.18
CA VAL A 548 -0.49 22.59 5.15
C VAL A 548 -0.28 22.04 3.74
N ALA A 549 0.87 21.41 3.46
CA ALA A 549 1.14 20.82 2.15
C ALA A 549 0.11 19.73 1.79
N ILE A 550 -0.22 18.89 2.77
CA ILE A 550 -1.28 17.89 2.68
C ILE A 550 -2.63 18.53 2.37
N ALA A 551 -3.03 19.54 3.14
CA ALA A 551 -4.30 20.22 2.95
C ALA A 551 -4.38 20.84 1.56
N ALA A 552 -3.30 21.47 1.09
CA ALA A 552 -3.22 22.03 -0.26
C ALA A 552 -3.38 20.94 -1.34
N ILE A 553 -2.69 19.81 -1.23
CA ILE A 553 -2.81 18.70 -2.20
C ILE A 553 -4.23 18.13 -2.19
N SER A 554 -4.81 17.89 -1.01
CA SER A 554 -6.16 17.35 -0.88
C SER A 554 -7.22 18.31 -1.40
N LEU A 555 -7.05 19.63 -1.22
CA LEU A 555 -7.94 20.65 -1.77
C LEU A 555 -7.80 20.78 -3.29
N LEU A 556 -6.58 20.72 -3.82
CA LEU A 556 -6.33 20.70 -5.27
C LEU A 556 -6.95 19.45 -5.91
N ASP A 557 -6.85 18.30 -5.25
CA ASP A 557 -7.47 17.06 -5.71
C ASP A 557 -8.99 17.12 -5.61
N TRP A 558 -9.55 17.69 -4.53
CA TRP A 558 -10.99 17.94 -4.39
C TRP A 558 -11.52 18.85 -5.51
N ALA A 559 -10.76 19.88 -5.89
CA ALA A 559 -11.12 20.81 -6.96
C ALA A 559 -11.17 20.17 -8.37
N ARG A 560 -10.70 18.93 -8.57
CA ARG A 560 -10.79 18.22 -9.85
C ARG A 560 -12.22 17.82 -10.23
N GLY A 561 -13.13 17.87 -9.27
CA GLY A 561 -14.52 17.45 -9.41
C GLY A 561 -14.76 16.02 -8.93
N PRO A 562 -16.03 15.64 -8.68
CA PRO A 562 -16.43 14.37 -8.08
C PRO A 562 -15.95 13.13 -8.83
N ASP A 563 -15.97 13.18 -10.16
CA ASP A 563 -15.67 12.01 -11.00
C ASP A 563 -14.16 11.80 -11.20
N ARG A 564 -13.34 12.78 -10.76
CA ARG A 564 -11.88 12.79 -11.01
C ARG A 564 -11.04 12.94 -9.74
N ARG A 565 -11.67 13.27 -8.60
CA ARG A 565 -10.99 13.38 -7.31
C ARG A 565 -10.61 11.99 -6.79
N SER A 566 -9.44 11.89 -6.17
CA SER A 566 -9.04 10.67 -5.48
C SER A 566 -9.69 10.59 -4.10
N HIS A 567 -9.36 9.54 -3.33
CA HIS A 567 -9.75 9.43 -1.93
C HIS A 567 -9.31 10.62 -1.06
N LEU A 568 -8.30 11.39 -1.47
CA LEU A 568 -7.88 12.62 -0.79
C LEU A 568 -8.94 13.71 -0.93
N GLY A 569 -9.35 14.03 -2.15
CA GLY A 569 -10.46 14.94 -2.38
C GLY A 569 -11.77 14.41 -1.78
N GLY A 570 -12.03 13.11 -1.85
CA GLY A 570 -13.19 12.49 -1.20
C GLY A 570 -13.17 12.58 0.33
N PHE A 571 -11.98 12.60 0.97
CA PHE A 571 -11.89 12.87 2.40
C PHE A 571 -12.21 14.33 2.75
N VAL A 572 -11.79 15.29 1.91
CA VAL A 572 -12.21 16.69 2.07
C VAL A 572 -13.73 16.80 2.01
N GLN A 573 -14.37 16.14 1.04
CA GLN A 573 -15.83 16.09 0.95
C GLN A 573 -16.45 15.54 2.24
N ARG A 574 -15.94 14.43 2.77
CA ARG A 574 -16.43 13.87 4.05
C ARG A 574 -16.23 14.77 5.27
N ILE A 575 -15.21 15.65 5.26
CA ILE A 575 -15.08 16.69 6.31
C ILE A 575 -16.22 17.69 6.17
N LEU A 576 -16.52 18.14 4.95
CA LEU A 576 -17.62 19.07 4.67
C LEU A 576 -18.98 18.46 5.03
N ASP A 577 -19.15 17.17 4.76
CA ASP A 577 -20.39 16.42 5.04
C ASP A 577 -20.56 16.08 6.54
N GLY A 578 -19.53 16.32 7.38
CA GLY A 578 -19.56 16.02 8.82
C GLY A 578 -19.18 14.58 9.21
N ASP A 579 -18.89 13.71 8.24
CA ASP A 579 -18.64 12.27 8.43
C ASP A 579 -17.16 11.92 8.72
N ALA A 580 -16.25 12.90 8.73
CA ALA A 580 -14.81 12.65 8.84
C ALA A 580 -14.37 12.04 10.20
N GLY A 581 -15.06 12.37 11.28
CA GLY A 581 -14.74 11.86 12.63
C GLY A 581 -14.80 10.33 12.70
N ASP A 582 -15.82 9.74 12.07
CA ASP A 582 -16.01 8.29 12.04
C ASP A 582 -14.97 7.57 11.17
N VAL A 583 -14.53 8.20 10.09
CA VAL A 583 -13.44 7.67 9.25
C VAL A 583 -12.12 7.62 10.03
N VAL A 584 -11.78 8.72 10.70
CA VAL A 584 -10.53 8.81 11.49
C VAL A 584 -10.58 7.83 12.67
N SER A 585 -11.70 7.76 13.38
CA SER A 585 -11.85 6.87 14.53
C SER A 585 -11.70 5.39 14.14
N ARG A 586 -12.21 4.99 12.97
CA ARG A 586 -12.06 3.63 12.45
C ARG A 586 -10.63 3.27 12.08
N LYS A 587 -9.92 4.17 11.39
CA LYS A 587 -8.50 3.96 11.07
C LYS A 587 -7.65 3.84 12.33
N ALA A 588 -7.93 4.67 13.34
CA ALA A 588 -7.25 4.60 14.63
C ALA A 588 -7.51 3.27 15.34
N VAL A 589 -8.75 2.76 15.35
CA VAL A 589 -9.08 1.44 15.92
C VAL A 589 -8.38 0.32 15.17
N ALA A 590 -8.42 0.32 13.83
CA ALA A 590 -7.74 -0.70 13.03
C ALA A 590 -6.23 -0.75 13.34
N SER A 591 -5.57 0.41 13.39
CA SER A 591 -4.15 0.47 13.79
C SER A 591 -3.95 -0.05 15.22
N ALA A 592 -4.79 0.38 16.18
CA ALA A 592 -4.71 -0.05 17.57
C ALA A 592 -4.90 -1.57 17.74
N GLU A 593 -5.82 -2.18 17.00
CA GLU A 593 -6.05 -3.64 17.00
C GLU A 593 -4.83 -4.40 16.50
N THR A 594 -4.17 -3.93 15.43
CA THR A 594 -2.92 -4.56 14.97
C THR A 594 -1.81 -4.47 16.00
N ILE A 595 -1.70 -3.33 16.70
CA ILE A 595 -0.69 -3.07 17.73
C ILE A 595 -0.95 -3.91 18.98
N ALA A 596 -2.21 -4.00 19.41
CA ALA A 596 -2.64 -4.72 20.61
C ALA A 596 -2.68 -6.25 20.41
N SER A 597 -2.66 -6.73 19.16
CA SER A 597 -2.57 -8.16 18.86
C SER A 597 -1.30 -8.78 19.48
N GLY A 598 -1.33 -10.07 19.77
CA GLY A 598 -0.17 -10.77 20.36
C GLY A 598 1.10 -10.66 19.49
N LEU A 599 0.94 -10.75 18.16
CA LEU A 599 2.02 -10.52 17.20
C LEU A 599 2.50 -9.06 17.22
N GLY A 600 1.57 -8.11 17.34
CA GLY A 600 1.85 -6.69 17.42
C GLY A 600 2.70 -6.32 18.64
N ALA A 601 2.25 -6.76 19.81
CA ALA A 601 2.97 -6.56 21.07
C ALA A 601 4.36 -7.20 21.03
N GLY A 602 4.48 -8.44 20.51
CA GLY A 602 5.76 -9.12 20.33
C GLY A 602 6.71 -8.35 19.40
N ALA A 603 6.21 -7.82 18.28
CA ALA A 603 6.99 -7.02 17.35
C ALA A 603 7.49 -5.70 17.97
N ILE A 604 6.68 -5.05 18.82
CA ILE A 604 7.10 -3.85 19.57
C ILE A 604 8.22 -4.19 20.54
N VAL A 605 8.10 -5.28 21.30
CA VAL A 605 9.13 -5.70 22.26
C VAL A 605 10.44 -6.03 21.55
N VAL A 606 10.40 -6.89 20.54
CA VAL A 606 11.60 -7.27 19.77
C VAL A 606 12.21 -6.07 19.06
N GLY A 607 11.39 -5.27 18.38
CA GLY A 607 11.85 -4.07 17.70
C GLY A 607 12.43 -3.04 18.67
N GLY A 608 11.81 -2.86 19.83
CA GLY A 608 12.29 -1.96 20.89
C GLY A 608 13.65 -2.39 21.43
N LEU A 609 13.85 -3.69 21.64
CA LEU A 609 15.15 -4.27 21.99
C LEU A 609 16.19 -4.04 20.89
N LEU A 610 15.84 -4.24 19.62
CA LEU A 610 16.75 -3.94 18.50
C LEU A 610 17.13 -2.46 18.46
N TRP A 611 16.17 -1.55 18.60
CA TRP A 611 16.43 -0.11 18.69
C TRP A 611 17.32 0.24 19.88
N LEU A 612 17.08 -0.36 21.05
CA LEU A 612 17.91 -0.18 22.23
C LEU A 612 19.36 -0.63 21.94
N LEU A 613 19.55 -1.82 21.36
CA LEU A 613 20.86 -2.35 21.00
C LEU A 613 21.57 -1.46 19.97
N MET A 614 20.86 -1.01 18.93
CA MET A 614 21.42 -0.11 17.92
C MET A 614 21.86 1.22 18.53
N LEU A 615 21.03 1.84 19.38
CA LEU A 615 21.32 3.14 19.97
C LEU A 615 22.36 3.09 21.08
N ARG A 616 22.39 2.02 21.89
CA ARG A 616 23.28 1.89 23.06
C ARG A 616 24.60 1.20 22.74
N CYS A 617 24.60 0.23 21.82
CA CYS A 617 25.77 -0.61 21.56
C CYS A 617 26.41 -0.29 20.20
N ALA A 618 25.63 -0.26 19.11
CA ALA A 618 26.18 -0.06 17.77
C ALA A 618 26.56 1.41 17.50
N LEU A 619 25.70 2.35 17.86
CA LEU A 619 25.87 3.76 17.53
C LEU A 619 27.17 4.39 18.08
N PRO A 620 27.59 4.14 19.33
CA PRO A 620 28.87 4.67 19.83
C PRO A 620 30.08 4.23 18.99
N VAL A 621 30.05 3.00 18.48
CA VAL A 621 31.12 2.41 17.65
C VAL A 621 31.11 2.98 16.23
N LEU A 622 29.91 3.18 15.66
CA LEU A 622 29.75 3.58 14.26
C LEU A 622 29.79 5.10 14.05
N ARG A 623 29.43 5.90 15.05
CA ARG A 623 29.34 7.37 14.97
C ARG A 623 30.64 8.06 14.46
N PRO A 624 31.85 7.65 14.84
CA PRO A 624 33.08 8.26 14.32
C PRO A 624 33.23 8.12 12.80
N ARG A 625 32.70 7.02 12.23
CA ARG A 625 32.76 6.73 10.79
C ARG A 625 31.59 7.31 10.03
N PHE A 626 30.40 7.27 10.62
CA PHE A 626 29.18 7.77 10.01
C PHE A 626 28.54 8.84 10.90
N ARG A 627 29.04 10.07 10.76
CA ARG A 627 28.70 11.20 11.65
C ARG A 627 27.19 11.50 11.74
N THR A 628 26.43 11.35 10.65
CA THR A 628 24.99 11.62 10.60
C THR A 628 24.14 10.41 10.98
N LEU A 629 24.74 9.24 11.26
CA LEU A 629 24.00 8.04 11.65
C LEU A 629 23.04 8.23 12.84
N PRO A 630 23.38 8.96 13.92
CA PRO A 630 22.41 9.24 14.99
C PRO A 630 21.14 9.89 14.45
N ALA A 631 21.31 10.79 13.48
CA ALA A 631 20.21 11.51 12.88
C ALA A 631 19.39 10.63 11.95
N VAL A 632 20.04 9.82 11.12
CA VAL A 632 19.33 8.81 10.31
C VAL A 632 18.49 7.89 11.19
N LEU A 633 19.06 7.37 12.27
CA LEU A 633 18.35 6.50 13.21
C LEU A 633 17.15 7.18 13.86
N GLN A 634 17.28 8.45 14.26
CA GLN A 634 16.17 9.23 14.81
C GLN A 634 15.06 9.48 13.78
N ALA A 635 15.42 9.85 12.56
CA ALA A 635 14.47 10.05 11.47
C ALA A 635 13.72 8.75 11.12
N THR A 636 14.44 7.62 11.02
CA THR A 636 13.82 6.35 10.68
C THR A 636 12.97 5.79 11.82
N LEU A 637 13.38 5.97 13.08
CA LEU A 637 12.53 5.63 14.24
C LEU A 637 11.26 6.48 14.25
N ALA A 638 11.37 7.79 14.00
CA ALA A 638 10.20 8.67 13.90
C ALA A 638 9.28 8.21 12.77
N THR A 639 9.82 7.85 11.62
CA THR A 639 9.04 7.30 10.49
C THR A 639 8.35 5.98 10.86
N ALA A 640 9.06 5.07 11.54
CA ALA A 640 8.50 3.79 11.98
C ALA A 640 7.35 3.99 12.97
N VAL A 641 7.51 4.88 13.96
CA VAL A 641 6.48 5.18 14.96
C VAL A 641 5.30 5.92 14.33
N LEU A 642 5.55 7.03 13.64
CA LEU A 642 4.50 7.82 13.00
C LEU A 642 3.75 6.99 11.97
N GLY A 643 4.46 6.23 11.13
CA GLY A 643 3.81 5.39 10.14
C GLY A 643 3.02 4.24 10.76
N THR A 644 3.40 3.73 11.93
CA THR A 644 2.61 2.74 12.67
C THR A 644 1.33 3.35 13.23
N VAL A 645 1.38 4.58 13.76
CA VAL A 645 0.22 5.23 14.37
C VAL A 645 -0.75 5.78 13.33
N LEU A 646 -0.23 6.31 12.22
CA LEU A 646 -1.00 7.08 11.25
C LEU A 646 -1.50 6.25 10.06
N ASN A 647 -0.96 5.05 9.82
CA ASN A 647 -1.43 4.15 8.78
C ASN A 647 -2.34 3.05 9.34
N ASP A 648 -3.24 2.58 8.48
CA ASP A 648 -4.17 1.47 8.72
C ASP A 648 -3.46 0.11 8.88
N GLY A 649 -2.31 -0.09 8.23
CA GLY A 649 -1.50 -1.30 8.39
C GLY A 649 -0.71 -1.37 9.70
N GLY A 650 -0.80 -0.33 10.53
CA GLY A 650 -0.26 -0.30 11.88
C GLY A 650 1.13 -0.90 12.02
N ILE A 651 1.22 -2.03 12.73
CA ILE A 651 2.50 -2.64 13.12
C ILE A 651 3.37 -3.11 11.94
N SER A 652 2.81 -3.32 10.75
CA SER A 652 3.60 -3.73 9.57
C SER A 652 4.69 -2.71 9.25
N VAL A 653 4.41 -1.41 9.42
CA VAL A 653 5.41 -0.35 9.20
C VAL A 653 6.57 -0.48 10.19
N TRP A 654 6.26 -0.67 11.48
CA TRP A 654 7.26 -0.86 12.53
C TRP A 654 8.19 -2.04 12.24
N ILE A 655 7.62 -3.19 11.90
CA ILE A 655 8.36 -4.42 11.61
C ILE A 655 9.31 -4.18 10.43
N THR A 656 8.79 -3.68 9.32
CA THR A 656 9.56 -3.52 8.08
C THR A 656 10.66 -2.46 8.22
N ALA A 657 10.34 -1.29 8.78
CA ALA A 657 11.33 -0.23 8.97
C ALA A 657 12.43 -0.65 9.96
N THR A 658 12.05 -1.31 11.06
CA THR A 658 13.01 -1.79 12.07
C THR A 658 13.91 -2.89 11.49
N ALA A 659 13.36 -3.83 10.71
CA ALA A 659 14.15 -4.87 10.06
C ALA A 659 15.17 -4.30 9.08
N MET A 660 14.76 -3.34 8.22
CA MET A 660 15.67 -2.70 7.24
C MET A 660 16.81 -1.94 7.93
N VAL A 661 16.51 -1.20 9.00
CA VAL A 661 17.54 -0.48 9.76
C VAL A 661 18.45 -1.45 10.50
N ALA A 662 17.90 -2.50 11.12
CA ALA A 662 18.69 -3.49 11.85
C ALA A 662 19.66 -4.25 10.92
N ILE A 663 19.22 -4.64 9.72
CA ILE A 663 20.09 -5.26 8.70
C ILE A 663 21.23 -4.30 8.32
N THR A 664 20.90 -3.04 8.06
CA THR A 664 21.88 -2.01 7.69
C THR A 664 22.90 -1.77 8.81
N VAL A 665 22.44 -1.55 10.04
CA VAL A 665 23.32 -1.29 11.19
C VAL A 665 24.16 -2.52 11.50
N GLY A 666 23.57 -3.72 11.42
CA GLY A 666 24.28 -4.99 11.55
C GLY A 666 25.40 -5.12 10.52
N TRP A 667 25.15 -4.71 9.27
CA TRP A 667 26.17 -4.72 8.22
C TRP A 667 27.34 -3.80 8.59
N PHE A 668 27.07 -2.56 9.03
CA PHE A 668 28.12 -1.64 9.46
C PHE A 668 28.92 -2.16 10.67
N CYS A 669 28.27 -2.84 11.62
CA CYS A 669 28.94 -3.48 12.75
C CYS A 669 29.88 -4.61 12.31
N LEU A 670 29.44 -5.46 11.39
CA LEU A 670 30.28 -6.53 10.84
C LEU A 670 31.44 -5.99 10.00
N ASP A 671 31.18 -4.96 9.21
CA ASP A 671 32.20 -4.28 8.41
C ASP A 671 33.29 -3.69 9.32
N HIS A 672 32.88 -3.06 10.42
CA HIS A 672 33.80 -2.60 11.47
C HIS A 672 34.61 -3.73 12.11
N ALA A 673 33.97 -4.86 12.42
CA ALA A 673 34.63 -6.02 13.00
C ALA A 673 35.66 -6.66 12.06
N VAL A 674 35.41 -6.65 10.75
CA VAL A 674 36.35 -7.13 9.72
C VAL A 674 37.59 -6.25 9.65
N GLU A 675 37.41 -4.93 9.69
CA GLU A 675 38.53 -3.99 9.56
C GLU A 675 39.41 -3.88 10.81
N GLN A 676 38.81 -3.89 12.01
CA GLN A 676 39.55 -3.66 13.25
C GLN A 676 39.88 -4.94 14.03
N GLY A 677 39.31 -6.08 13.62
CA GLY A 677 39.28 -7.29 14.42
C GLY A 677 38.31 -7.15 15.60
N TRP A 678 37.54 -8.19 15.92
CA TRP A 678 36.69 -8.17 17.11
C TRP A 678 37.58 -8.06 18.37
N PRO A 679 37.35 -7.11 19.29
CA PRO A 679 38.13 -7.05 20.52
C PRO A 679 38.04 -8.40 21.23
N ARG A 680 39.17 -9.09 21.42
CA ARG A 680 39.21 -10.25 22.31
C ARG A 680 38.67 -9.77 23.66
N PRO A 681 37.67 -10.41 24.27
CA PRO A 681 37.35 -10.10 25.65
C PRO A 681 38.66 -10.28 26.43
N ALA A 682 39.07 -9.24 27.15
CA ALA A 682 40.18 -9.36 28.08
C ALA A 682 39.89 -10.58 28.97
N PRO A 683 40.85 -11.49 29.22
CA PRO A 683 40.63 -12.60 30.14
C PRO A 683 40.17 -11.99 31.48
N GLY A 684 38.94 -12.31 31.91
CA GLY A 684 38.40 -11.86 33.21
C GLY A 684 37.26 -10.84 33.20
N ARG A 685 36.62 -10.50 32.07
CA ARG A 685 35.35 -9.76 32.08
C ARG A 685 34.25 -10.55 31.39
N GLU A 686 33.62 -11.44 32.14
CA GLU A 686 32.38 -12.11 31.76
C GLU A 686 31.25 -11.09 31.53
N LEU A 687 30.35 -11.44 30.61
CA LEU A 687 29.22 -10.65 30.10
C LEU A 687 28.30 -10.04 31.18
N TRP A 688 28.37 -10.51 32.42
CA TRP A 688 27.48 -10.12 33.52
C TRP A 688 27.78 -8.74 34.14
N THR A 689 28.96 -8.16 33.88
CA THR A 689 29.32 -6.84 34.46
C THR A 689 28.64 -5.65 33.78
N TRP A 690 27.97 -5.83 32.64
CA TRP A 690 27.27 -4.76 31.93
C TRP A 690 25.91 -4.39 32.54
N LEU A 691 25.33 -5.25 33.40
CA LEU A 691 24.02 -5.05 34.04
C LEU A 691 24.09 -4.65 35.53
N GLY A 692 25.29 -4.58 36.13
CA GLY A 692 25.45 -4.22 37.54
C GLY A 692 25.63 -2.70 37.76
N PRO A 693 25.00 -2.10 38.79
CA PRO A 693 25.29 -0.72 39.17
C PRO A 693 26.77 -0.60 39.55
N ARG A 694 27.46 0.38 38.96
CA ARG A 694 28.86 0.70 39.29
C ARG A 694 28.96 1.11 40.76
N VAL A 695 29.30 0.17 41.64
CA VAL A 695 29.76 0.49 42.99
C VAL A 695 31.18 1.04 42.85
N ARG A 696 31.32 2.36 42.92
CA ARG A 696 32.59 3.02 43.20
C ARG A 696 33.00 2.65 44.63
N ARG A 697 34.11 1.94 44.81
CA ARG A 697 34.88 2.02 46.05
C ARG A 697 36.12 2.88 45.81
N ARG A 698 36.38 3.73 46.80
CA ARG A 698 37.49 4.66 46.91
C ARG A 698 38.82 3.93 46.95
#